data_AF-A0A6P7PF70-F1
#
_entry.id   AF-A0A6P7PF70-F1
#
_cell.length_a   1.000
_cell.length_b   1.000
_cell.length_c   1.000
_cell.angle_alpha   90.00
_cell.angle_beta   90.00
_cell.angle_gamma   90.00
#
_symmetry.space_group_name_H-M   'P 1'
#
loop_
_entity.id
_entity.type
_entity.pdbx_description
1 polymer ?
#
loop_
_entity_poly.entity_id
_entity_poly.type
_entity_poly.pdbx_seq_one_letter_code
_entity_poly.pdbx_strand_id
1 'polypeptide(L)'
;MKLCLVAAVALLVFPAFSSAESSAYDKIVAHSRIRARKEGPNVCALQQVSGTKKKYFSTCRNWYQKKICGKDATVIHECCPGYTKLGEMRGCPAVAPIDHVYNTLGMVKATATQRYADISKLRPEIEGSGSYTFFAPSNEAWQSLDEETRNALVSNVNIELYNALHYHMVNQRLMTRDLKNNKKFTSMYNELELHINHYPNGVVTVNCARVIYGNQIATNGVVHVIDRVISSVGNTIQNVLEVDEDLSTFMDMAESTGLMDMLGEPGHYTLFAPTNEAFDSLGGDVLERLQSDKKVLKDLLKFHLLESVQCSEAILAGSSYVTMEGNNIEIGCDGDSLTVNGIKMVLKKDIVTTNGVIHLIDRVLMPDSAKLVMELMGSEQSTFTDMVSELGLSGSMRSDAEYTLLAPLNSAFTDEVMSMDQEMQRIMMENHILKTKVTLGQLYNGQLLTTIGGKVLRVFIYRAAVCIENSCLIRGSKEASNGALHLTKTFLKPAEKNMFEILKANGGFKIFLSLMEAAGLTDLLKQAGDYTLFAPSDMAFAGLSTRDLETFKKDVQALKTILLYHFTYGIFIGDGLEPRVTTLFRSIQGSNLKVTAANKTMQVNSVLVPEADKMATNGVVHFVNHLLYPEDIPTGNQELLTLLKRIISYMQIKYITGFRYEDIPLTSFIKRVTHVIETPPTIKKVTRVIEGQPTIKKVTRVIEGEPSINTVTRVIEGQPTIKKVTRVIEGDRRRGRN
;
A
#
# COMPACT_ATOMS: atom_id res chain seq x y z
N MET A 1 58.55 33.17 44.05
CA MET A 1 57.99 32.92 45.40
C MET A 1 56.56 32.41 45.24
N LYS A 2 56.22 31.35 45.95
CA LYS A 2 54.92 30.66 45.96
C LYS A 2 53.83 31.48 46.71
N LEU A 3 52.58 30.99 46.58
CA LEU A 3 51.32 31.28 47.30
C LEU A 3 50.51 32.47 46.75
N CYS A 4 49.17 32.44 46.59
CA CYS A 4 48.14 31.43 46.88
C CYS A 4 46.82 31.76 46.15
N LEU A 5 46.09 30.70 45.80
CA LEU A 5 44.62 30.51 45.72
C LEU A 5 43.69 31.72 45.97
N VAL A 6 42.69 31.93 45.10
CA VAL A 6 41.25 31.59 45.31
C VAL A 6 40.50 31.95 44.02
N ALA A 7 40.00 30.93 43.32
CA ALA A 7 39.08 31.10 42.20
C ALA A 7 37.65 31.32 42.74
N ALA A 8 37.01 32.40 42.31
CA ALA A 8 35.63 32.71 42.64
C ALA A 8 34.68 31.72 41.95
N VAL A 9 34.18 30.74 42.70
CA VAL A 9 33.02 29.92 42.33
C VAL A 9 31.77 30.76 42.63
N ALA A 10 31.23 31.42 41.60
CA ALA A 10 29.87 31.91 41.63
C ALA A 10 28.92 30.71 41.47
N LEU A 11 28.32 30.31 42.60
CA LEU A 11 27.17 29.40 42.66
C LEU A 11 25.99 30.02 41.89
N LEU A 12 25.90 29.76 40.59
CA LEU A 12 24.64 29.77 39.87
C LEU A 12 23.91 28.47 40.20
N VAL A 13 23.17 28.49 41.31
CA VAL A 13 22.09 27.54 41.53
C VAL A 13 21.02 27.87 40.49
N PHE A 14 21.12 27.30 39.30
CA PHE A 14 19.96 27.09 38.46
C PHE A 14 19.01 26.19 39.27
N PRO A 15 17.79 26.61 39.62
CA PRO A 15 16.80 25.65 40.02
C PRO A 15 16.57 24.80 38.78
N ALA A 16 17.04 23.55 38.83
CA ALA A 16 16.53 22.50 37.97
C ALA A 16 15.04 22.31 38.33
N PHE A 17 14.19 23.23 37.89
CA PHE A 17 12.82 22.90 37.60
C PHE A 17 12.92 21.85 36.52
N SER A 18 12.73 20.58 36.91
CA SER A 18 12.39 19.53 35.96
C SER A 18 11.37 20.14 35.01
N SER A 19 11.67 20.20 33.72
CA SER A 19 10.64 20.45 32.72
C SER A 19 9.67 19.28 32.84
N ALA A 20 8.62 19.44 33.65
CA ALA A 20 7.58 18.45 33.78
C ALA A 20 7.03 18.24 32.37
N GLU A 21 7.19 17.04 31.83
CA GLU A 21 6.71 16.71 30.49
C GLU A 21 5.21 17.03 30.41
N SER A 22 4.84 18.02 29.59
CA SER A 22 3.44 18.40 29.40
C SER A 22 2.73 17.37 28.53
N SER A 23 1.56 16.92 28.99
CA SER A 23 0.76 15.95 28.25
C SER A 23 0.17 16.56 26.97
N ALA A 24 -0.31 15.74 26.03
CA ALA A 24 -0.97 16.27 24.83
C ALA A 24 -2.21 17.11 25.19
N TYR A 25 -2.93 16.73 26.25
CA TYR A 25 -4.04 17.51 26.79
C TYR A 25 -3.56 18.90 27.27
N ASP A 26 -2.52 18.94 28.09
CA ASP A 26 -2.00 20.21 28.65
C ASP A 26 -1.50 21.16 27.56
N LYS A 27 -0.85 20.62 26.53
CA LYS A 27 -0.40 21.38 25.36
C LYS A 27 -1.57 22.02 24.62
N ILE A 28 -2.67 21.28 24.41
CA ILE A 28 -3.85 21.80 23.72
C ILE A 28 -4.58 22.82 24.57
N VAL A 29 -4.73 22.60 25.87
CA VAL A 29 -5.32 23.59 26.78
C VAL A 29 -4.47 24.88 26.81
N ALA A 30 -3.14 24.76 26.82
CA ALA A 30 -2.24 25.92 26.72
C ALA A 30 -2.42 26.68 25.39
N HIS A 31 -2.51 25.98 24.26
CA HIS A 31 -2.82 26.60 22.97
C HIS A 31 -4.21 27.25 22.94
N SER A 32 -5.21 26.63 23.56
CA SER A 32 -6.56 27.18 23.70
C SER A 32 -6.56 28.50 24.48
N ARG A 33 -5.77 28.60 25.56
CA ARG A 33 -5.55 29.86 26.30
C ARG A 33 -4.91 30.94 25.45
N ILE A 34 -3.91 30.60 24.65
CA ILE A 34 -3.25 31.54 23.74
C ILE A 34 -4.26 32.10 22.72
N ARG A 35 -5.14 31.26 22.19
CA ARG A 35 -6.19 31.68 21.25
C ARG A 35 -7.20 32.62 21.90
N ALA A 36 -7.59 32.35 23.15
CA ALA A 36 -8.53 33.16 23.92
C ALA A 36 -7.89 34.33 24.69
N ARG A 37 -6.60 34.63 24.49
CA ARG A 37 -5.88 35.67 25.27
C ARG A 37 -6.55 37.05 25.26
N LYS A 38 -7.31 37.35 24.19
CA LYS A 38 -8.05 38.60 24.06
C LYS A 38 -9.30 38.64 24.94
N GLU A 39 -9.87 37.51 25.32
CA GLU A 39 -11.09 37.47 26.13
C GLU A 39 -10.83 37.71 27.62
N GLY A 40 -9.58 37.59 28.06
CA GLY A 40 -9.12 37.86 29.42
C GLY A 40 -8.23 36.75 29.98
N PRO A 41 -7.75 36.88 31.23
CA PRO A 41 -6.93 35.86 31.87
C PRO A 41 -7.69 34.54 32.01
N ASN A 42 -7.00 33.42 31.81
CA ASN A 42 -7.50 32.05 32.02
C ASN A 42 -8.81 31.70 31.32
N VAL A 43 -9.09 32.35 30.19
CA VAL A 43 -10.14 31.94 29.26
C VAL A 43 -9.57 30.93 28.28
N CYS A 44 -10.35 29.92 27.93
CA CYS A 44 -10.06 28.90 26.94
C CYS A 44 -11.03 29.03 25.77
N ALA A 45 -10.51 28.92 24.56
CA ALA A 45 -11.32 28.81 23.35
C ALA A 45 -11.63 27.33 23.07
N LEU A 46 -12.92 26.99 23.01
CA LEU A 46 -13.39 25.67 22.63
C LEU A 46 -14.17 25.77 21.32
N GLN A 47 -14.18 24.69 20.55
CA GLN A 47 -15.06 24.57 19.39
C GLN A 47 -16.28 23.74 19.77
N GLN A 48 -17.47 24.33 19.59
CA GLN A 48 -18.74 23.65 19.77
C GLN A 48 -19.27 23.22 18.40
N VAL A 49 -19.63 21.95 18.27
CA VAL A 49 -20.17 21.40 17.02
C VAL A 49 -21.60 21.89 16.82
N SER A 50 -21.90 22.46 15.65
CA SER A 50 -23.20 23.06 15.36
C SER A 50 -24.32 22.03 15.47
N GLY A 51 -25.43 22.43 16.10
CA GLY A 51 -26.56 21.55 16.38
C GLY A 51 -26.36 20.61 17.58
N THR A 52 -25.21 20.66 18.26
CA THR A 52 -24.92 19.81 19.44
C THR A 52 -24.42 20.64 20.62
N LYS A 53 -24.37 20.01 21.80
CA LYS A 53 -23.70 20.56 23.00
C LYS A 53 -22.25 20.07 23.13
N LYS A 54 -21.72 19.30 22.17
CA LYS A 54 -20.37 18.75 22.23
C LYS A 54 -19.33 19.83 21.99
N LYS A 55 -18.35 19.90 22.89
CA LYS A 55 -17.29 20.90 22.91
C LYS A 55 -15.94 20.22 22.91
N TYR A 56 -15.02 20.76 22.12
CA TYR A 56 -13.68 20.21 21.97
C TYR A 56 -12.62 21.28 22.13
N PHE A 57 -11.55 20.92 22.85
CA PHE A 57 -10.27 21.58 22.72
C PHE A 57 -9.65 21.11 21.40
N SER A 58 -9.72 21.95 20.36
CA SER A 58 -9.37 21.51 19.01
C SER A 58 -7.90 21.71 18.65
N THR A 59 -7.40 20.79 17.83
CA THR A 59 -6.07 20.88 17.22
C THR A 59 -5.99 22.08 16.26
N CYS A 60 -4.77 22.47 15.87
CA CYS A 60 -4.60 23.53 14.87
C CYS A 60 -5.33 23.21 13.54
N ARG A 61 -5.29 21.95 13.09
CA ARG A 61 -5.96 21.51 11.86
C ARG A 61 -7.46 21.79 11.90
N ASN A 62 -8.15 21.31 12.92
CA ASN A 62 -9.61 21.47 13.06
C ASN A 62 -10.01 22.92 13.33
N TRP A 63 -9.17 23.66 14.06
CA TRP A 63 -9.39 25.07 14.34
C TRP A 63 -9.48 25.92 13.06
N TYR A 64 -8.54 25.73 12.13
CA TYR A 64 -8.54 26.47 10.86
C TYR A 64 -9.63 25.99 9.89
N GLN A 65 -9.93 24.69 9.89
CA GLN A 65 -11.00 24.14 9.06
C GLN A 65 -12.40 24.53 9.55
N LYS A 66 -12.54 24.96 10.81
CA LYS A 66 -13.83 25.27 11.46
C LYS A 66 -14.87 24.16 11.35
N LYS A 67 -14.41 22.91 11.23
CA LYS A 67 -15.27 21.73 11.13
C LYS A 67 -14.77 20.63 12.06
N ILE A 68 -15.71 19.89 12.64
CA ILE A 68 -15.49 18.67 13.43
C ILE A 68 -16.50 17.65 12.94
N CYS A 69 -16.03 16.47 12.54
CA CYS A 69 -16.88 15.43 11.95
C CYS A 69 -17.79 15.96 10.82
N GLY A 70 -17.20 16.71 9.88
CA GLY A 70 -17.93 17.29 8.74
C GLY A 70 -18.90 18.44 9.05
N LYS A 71 -19.26 18.66 10.31
CA LYS A 71 -20.17 19.72 10.77
C LYS A 71 -19.40 20.99 11.10
N ASP A 72 -20.02 22.14 10.85
CA ASP A 72 -19.45 23.44 11.22
C ASP A 72 -19.30 23.54 12.73
N ALA A 73 -18.22 24.17 13.18
CA ALA A 73 -17.93 24.35 14.60
C ALA A 73 -17.72 25.83 14.93
N THR A 74 -18.50 26.34 15.87
CA THR A 74 -18.40 27.71 16.37
C THR A 74 -17.41 27.79 17.52
N VAL A 75 -16.69 28.90 17.61
CA VAL A 75 -15.76 29.13 18.71
C VAL A 75 -16.52 29.75 19.88
N ILE A 76 -16.40 29.12 21.05
CA ILE A 76 -16.95 29.61 22.31
C ILE A 76 -15.81 29.85 23.31
N HIS A 77 -16.04 30.75 24.24
CA HIS A 77 -15.05 31.16 25.23
C HIS A 77 -15.58 30.86 26.63
N GLU A 78 -14.87 30.00 27.35
CA GLU A 78 -15.23 29.59 28.71
C GLU A 78 -14.01 29.66 29.61
N CYS A 79 -14.21 29.66 30.92
CA CYS A 79 -13.09 29.56 31.84
C CYS A 79 -12.35 28.25 31.62
N CYS A 80 -11.03 28.31 31.61
CA CYS A 80 -10.22 27.11 31.58
C CYS A 80 -10.46 26.26 32.84
N PRO A 81 -10.22 24.94 32.78
CA PRO A 81 -10.32 24.08 33.95
C PRO A 81 -9.55 24.66 35.16
N GLY A 82 -10.21 24.70 36.34
CA GLY A 82 -9.66 25.27 37.57
C GLY A 82 -9.84 26.79 37.76
N TYR A 83 -10.44 27.52 36.82
CA TYR A 83 -10.65 28.97 36.92
C TYR A 83 -12.12 29.35 36.83
N THR A 84 -12.49 30.49 37.43
CA THR A 84 -13.85 31.01 37.45
C THR A 84 -13.88 32.53 37.24
N LYS A 85 -15.06 33.04 36.87
CA LYS A 85 -15.31 34.49 36.77
C LYS A 85 -15.43 35.10 38.15
N LEU A 86 -14.99 36.35 38.29
CA LEU A 86 -15.12 37.13 39.53
C LEU A 86 -15.92 38.40 39.24
N GLY A 87 -17.18 38.43 39.64
CA GLY A 87 -18.09 39.54 39.35
C GLY A 87 -18.14 39.88 37.85
N GLU A 88 -18.03 41.17 37.52
CA GLU A 88 -17.99 41.67 36.14
C GLU A 88 -16.56 41.79 35.57
N MET A 89 -15.55 41.24 36.25
CA MET A 89 -14.17 41.29 35.75
C MET A 89 -14.03 40.50 34.44
N ARG A 90 -13.23 41.04 33.51
CA ARG A 90 -12.96 40.41 32.22
C ARG A 90 -12.21 39.09 32.40
N GLY A 91 -12.64 38.06 31.67
CA GLY A 91 -12.05 36.73 31.69
C GLY A 91 -12.36 35.94 32.97
N CYS A 92 -11.41 35.12 33.41
CA CYS A 92 -11.54 34.24 34.57
C CYS A 92 -10.34 34.44 35.52
N PRO A 93 -10.30 35.58 36.24
CA PRO A 93 -9.14 35.95 37.06
C PRO A 93 -9.04 35.15 38.36
N ALA A 94 -10.12 34.51 38.81
CA ALA A 94 -10.14 33.74 40.05
C ALA A 94 -9.85 32.26 39.78
N VAL A 95 -9.15 31.63 40.73
CA VAL A 95 -9.03 30.16 40.79
C VAL A 95 -10.29 29.64 41.47
N ALA A 96 -10.83 28.54 40.97
CA ALA A 96 -11.96 27.87 41.62
C ALA A 96 -11.53 27.44 43.05
N PRO A 97 -12.35 27.69 44.08
CA PRO A 97 -12.03 27.21 45.42
C PRO A 97 -11.85 25.69 45.39
N ILE A 98 -10.83 25.20 46.07
CA ILE A 98 -10.66 23.76 46.26
C ILE A 98 -11.55 23.32 47.43
N ASP A 99 -12.19 22.18 47.25
CA ASP A 99 -13.00 21.54 48.28
C ASP A 99 -12.81 20.03 48.18
N HIS A 100 -13.40 19.24 49.06
CA HIS A 100 -13.36 17.78 48.93
C HIS A 100 -14.05 17.31 47.64
N VAL A 101 -13.79 16.07 47.23
CA VAL A 101 -14.26 15.50 45.96
C VAL A 101 -15.77 15.64 45.80
N TYR A 102 -16.57 15.39 46.85
CA TYR A 102 -18.03 15.53 46.80
C TYR A 102 -18.52 16.94 46.40
N ASN A 103 -18.01 18.01 47.04
CA ASN A 103 -18.43 19.38 46.71
C ASN A 103 -17.87 19.82 45.35
N THR A 104 -16.69 19.32 44.99
CA THR A 104 -16.08 19.56 43.67
C THR A 104 -16.99 19.05 42.54
N LEU A 105 -17.72 17.95 42.71
CA LEU A 105 -18.73 17.47 41.75
C LEU A 105 -19.77 18.55 41.41
N GLY A 106 -20.25 19.27 42.42
CA GLY A 106 -21.18 20.38 42.25
C GLY A 106 -20.56 21.57 41.50
N MET A 107 -19.31 21.92 41.84
CA MET A 107 -18.57 23.00 41.18
C MET A 107 -18.34 22.74 39.68
N VAL A 108 -18.11 21.49 39.30
CA VAL A 108 -17.93 21.06 37.90
C VAL A 108 -19.26 20.74 37.19
N LYS A 109 -20.39 21.03 37.84
CA LYS A 109 -21.76 20.81 37.35
C LYS A 109 -22.12 19.34 37.09
N ALA A 110 -21.43 18.39 37.71
CA ALA A 110 -21.79 16.97 37.74
C ALA A 110 -22.79 16.69 38.88
N THR A 111 -23.90 17.45 38.92
CA THR A 111 -24.86 17.43 40.04
C THR A 111 -25.65 16.12 40.13
N ALA A 112 -25.88 15.42 39.02
CA ALA A 112 -26.46 14.08 39.02
C ALA A 112 -25.53 13.10 39.75
N THR A 113 -24.24 13.07 39.40
CA THR A 113 -23.23 12.25 40.07
C THR A 113 -23.10 12.60 41.55
N GLN A 114 -23.13 13.90 41.89
CA GLN A 114 -23.14 14.35 43.28
C GLN A 114 -24.34 13.79 44.06
N ARG A 115 -25.56 13.92 43.52
CA ARG A 115 -26.78 13.37 44.12
C ARG A 115 -26.69 11.85 44.28
N TYR A 116 -26.17 11.16 43.26
CA TYR A 116 -26.03 9.70 43.31
C TYR A 116 -24.99 9.26 44.36
N ALA A 117 -23.91 10.01 44.55
CA ALA A 117 -22.95 9.78 45.63
C ALA A 117 -23.56 9.98 47.02
N ASP A 118 -24.49 10.94 47.18
CA ASP A 118 -25.22 11.18 48.43
C ASP A 118 -26.15 10.01 48.78
N ILE A 119 -27.02 9.61 47.85
CA ILE A 119 -28.02 8.56 48.11
C ILE A 119 -27.43 7.14 48.18
N SER A 120 -26.24 6.91 47.62
CA SER A 120 -25.53 5.61 47.66
C SER A 120 -24.65 5.44 48.90
N LYS A 121 -24.61 6.43 49.81
CA LYS A 121 -23.71 6.48 50.98
C LYS A 121 -22.21 6.56 50.66
N LEU A 122 -21.85 6.92 49.42
CA LEU A 122 -20.45 7.18 49.05
C LEU A 122 -19.96 8.51 49.63
N ARG A 123 -20.86 9.48 49.87
CA ARG A 123 -20.50 10.83 50.32
C ARG A 123 -19.52 10.88 51.52
N PRO A 124 -19.74 10.19 52.65
CA PRO A 124 -18.83 10.30 53.80
C PRO A 124 -17.37 9.92 53.48
N GLU A 125 -17.18 8.98 52.54
CA GLU A 125 -15.85 8.56 52.09
C GLU A 125 -15.15 9.65 51.27
N ILE A 126 -15.84 10.23 50.29
CA ILE A 126 -15.28 11.28 49.42
C ILE A 126 -15.29 12.69 50.03
N GLU A 127 -15.87 12.86 51.22
CA GLU A 127 -15.65 14.03 52.10
C GLU A 127 -14.49 13.80 53.07
N GLY A 128 -14.21 12.54 53.42
CA GLY A 128 -13.21 12.14 54.41
C GLY A 128 -11.76 12.18 53.94
N SER A 129 -10.88 11.60 54.77
CA SER A 129 -9.45 11.51 54.48
C SER A 129 -9.16 10.50 53.38
N GLY A 130 -8.35 10.88 52.40
CA GLY A 130 -7.93 9.99 51.32
C GLY A 130 -7.35 10.79 50.17
N SER A 131 -7.01 10.10 49.10
CA SER A 131 -6.56 10.71 47.84
C SER A 131 -7.25 10.00 46.69
N TYR A 132 -8.30 10.60 46.14
CA TYR A 132 -9.15 9.94 45.14
C TYR A 132 -9.02 10.57 43.75
N THR A 133 -9.28 9.78 42.72
CA THR A 133 -9.64 10.28 41.38
C THR A 133 -11.07 9.85 41.11
N PHE A 134 -11.94 10.79 40.74
CA PHE A 134 -13.32 10.49 40.36
C PHE A 134 -13.54 10.88 38.90
N PHE A 135 -13.74 9.88 38.04
CA PHE A 135 -14.24 10.07 36.68
C PHE A 135 -15.75 10.27 36.69
N ALA A 136 -16.20 11.47 37.05
CA ALA A 136 -17.62 11.77 37.27
C ALA A 136 -18.39 11.88 35.95
N PRO A 137 -19.42 11.05 35.68
CA PRO A 137 -20.27 11.25 34.52
C PRO A 137 -20.98 12.61 34.58
N SER A 138 -21.14 13.25 33.43
CA SER A 138 -21.91 14.50 33.33
C SER A 138 -23.41 14.25 33.55
N ASN A 139 -24.19 15.32 33.71
CA ASN A 139 -25.64 15.20 33.81
C ASN A 139 -26.25 14.61 32.53
N GLU A 140 -25.73 15.01 31.37
CA GLU A 140 -26.12 14.46 30.07
C GLU A 140 -25.76 12.98 29.97
N ALA A 141 -24.60 12.56 30.48
CA ALA A 141 -24.21 11.15 30.50
C ALA A 141 -25.23 10.27 31.23
N TRP A 142 -25.72 10.71 32.39
CA TRP A 142 -26.78 10.01 33.13
C TRP A 142 -28.15 10.05 32.44
N GLN A 143 -28.44 11.11 31.69
CA GLN A 143 -29.68 11.23 30.91
C GLN A 143 -29.67 10.35 29.65
N SER A 144 -28.49 10.13 29.07
CA SER A 144 -28.29 9.28 27.90
C SER A 144 -28.16 7.80 28.25
N LEU A 145 -28.06 7.45 29.53
CA LEU A 145 -28.11 6.06 29.97
C LEU A 145 -29.51 5.49 29.74
N ASP A 146 -29.57 4.27 29.21
CA ASP A 146 -30.80 3.53 29.01
C ASP A 146 -31.66 3.51 30.29
N GLU A 147 -32.99 3.59 30.10
CA GLU A 147 -33.92 3.76 31.22
C GLU A 147 -33.96 2.54 32.12
N GLU A 148 -33.92 1.34 31.57
CA GLU A 148 -33.89 0.09 32.34
C GLU A 148 -32.59 0.00 33.16
N THR A 149 -31.45 0.27 32.51
CA THR A 149 -30.14 0.26 33.17
C THR A 149 -30.06 1.28 34.30
N ARG A 150 -30.54 2.50 34.06
CA ARG A 150 -30.59 3.57 35.06
C ARG A 150 -31.53 3.21 36.22
N ASN A 151 -32.68 2.61 35.94
CA ASN A 151 -33.62 2.18 36.97
C ASN A 151 -33.04 1.04 37.82
N ALA A 152 -32.34 0.09 37.20
CA ALA A 152 -31.64 -0.97 37.92
C ALA A 152 -30.65 -0.39 38.95
N LEU A 153 -29.81 0.57 38.53
CA LEU A 153 -28.87 1.25 39.42
C LEU A 153 -29.58 2.00 40.57
N VAL A 154 -30.62 2.77 40.26
CA VAL A 154 -31.29 3.63 41.25
C VAL A 154 -32.22 2.83 42.18
N SER A 155 -32.72 1.67 41.75
CA SER A 155 -33.55 0.79 42.59
C SER A 155 -32.78 0.17 43.75
N ASN A 156 -31.47 -0.04 43.60
CA ASN A 156 -30.60 -0.61 44.62
C ASN A 156 -29.40 0.30 44.91
N VAL A 157 -29.69 1.44 45.54
CA VAL A 157 -28.70 2.50 45.77
C VAL A 157 -27.51 2.08 46.65
N ASN A 158 -27.71 1.14 47.59
CA ASN A 158 -26.69 0.74 48.55
C ASN A 158 -25.66 -0.24 47.97
N ILE A 159 -25.99 -0.92 46.87
CA ILE A 159 -25.14 -1.95 46.26
C ILE A 159 -24.81 -1.54 44.83
N GLU A 160 -25.80 -1.56 43.92
CA GLU A 160 -25.55 -1.35 42.49
C GLU A 160 -25.04 0.06 42.19
N LEU A 161 -25.71 1.10 42.71
CA LEU A 161 -25.26 2.47 42.50
C LEU A 161 -23.92 2.76 43.19
N TYR A 162 -23.73 2.27 44.42
CA TYR A 162 -22.48 2.42 45.16
C TYR A 162 -21.31 1.78 44.42
N ASN A 163 -21.49 0.54 43.94
CA ASN A 163 -20.49 -0.21 43.18
C ASN A 163 -20.19 0.45 41.82
N ALA A 164 -21.24 0.91 41.12
CA ALA A 164 -21.08 1.63 39.87
C ALA A 164 -20.25 2.91 40.07
N LEU A 165 -20.51 3.70 41.11
CA LEU A 165 -19.73 4.90 41.40
C LEU A 165 -18.29 4.57 41.83
N HIS A 166 -18.07 3.52 42.61
CA HIS A 166 -16.73 3.03 42.96
C HIS A 166 -15.92 2.60 41.74
N TYR A 167 -16.58 2.03 40.74
CA TYR A 167 -15.93 1.69 39.48
C TYR A 167 -15.44 2.94 38.73
N HIS A 168 -16.10 4.09 38.90
CA HIS A 168 -15.65 5.37 38.35
C HIS A 168 -14.54 6.04 39.18
N MET A 169 -14.06 5.39 40.24
CA MET A 169 -13.09 5.95 41.17
C MET A 169 -11.79 5.16 41.23
N VAL A 170 -10.70 5.86 41.52
CA VAL A 170 -9.37 5.28 41.80
C VAL A 170 -8.86 5.83 43.13
N ASN A 171 -8.22 4.99 43.94
CA ASN A 171 -7.71 5.32 45.28
C ASN A 171 -6.38 6.10 45.30
N GLN A 172 -6.11 6.88 44.25
CA GLN A 172 -4.95 7.78 44.16
C GLN A 172 -5.31 8.98 43.27
N ARG A 173 -4.56 10.09 43.39
CA ARG A 173 -4.77 11.30 42.58
C ARG A 173 -4.05 11.18 41.22
N LEU A 174 -4.83 11.14 40.14
CA LEU A 174 -4.35 11.01 38.76
C LEU A 174 -4.76 12.24 37.95
N MET A 175 -3.78 13.01 37.50
CA MET A 175 -4.02 14.13 36.56
C MET A 175 -4.00 13.62 35.12
N THR A 176 -4.48 14.42 34.16
CA THR A 176 -4.46 14.06 32.72
C THR A 176 -3.07 13.71 32.20
N ARG A 177 -2.00 14.23 32.82
CA ARG A 177 -0.61 13.86 32.51
C ARG A 177 -0.22 12.45 32.95
N ASP A 178 -0.91 11.92 33.95
CA ASP A 178 -0.71 10.57 34.48
C ASP A 178 -1.56 9.56 33.67
N LEU A 179 -2.63 10.05 33.03
CA LEU A 179 -3.53 9.31 32.12
C LEU A 179 -2.90 9.07 30.73
N LYS A 180 -1.76 8.37 30.70
CA LYS A 180 -1.05 8.05 29.45
C LYS A 180 -1.82 7.03 28.61
N ASN A 181 -1.55 7.02 27.29
CA ASN A 181 -2.17 6.09 26.37
C ASN A 181 -1.93 4.61 26.76
N ASN A 182 -2.93 3.75 26.55
CA ASN A 182 -2.92 2.33 26.87
C ASN A 182 -2.66 2.01 28.36
N LYS A 183 -2.83 2.97 29.27
CA LYS A 183 -2.67 2.70 30.71
C LYS A 183 -3.94 2.09 31.29
N LYS A 184 -3.74 1.26 32.31
CA LYS A 184 -4.81 0.70 33.11
C LYS A 184 -4.65 1.15 34.55
N PHE A 185 -5.76 1.44 35.22
CA PHE A 185 -5.79 1.75 36.64
C PHE A 185 -6.82 0.89 37.35
N THR A 186 -6.46 0.34 38.50
CA THR A 186 -7.39 -0.39 39.36
C THR A 186 -8.44 0.57 39.92
N SER A 187 -9.71 0.29 39.63
CA SER A 187 -10.82 1.03 40.22
C SER A 187 -11.01 0.67 41.70
N MET A 188 -11.84 1.44 42.40
CA MET A 188 -12.22 1.13 43.78
C MET A 188 -13.33 0.06 43.88
N TYR A 189 -13.76 -0.52 42.76
CA TYR A 189 -14.75 -1.60 42.73
C TYR A 189 -14.12 -2.92 42.28
N ASN A 190 -14.06 -3.88 43.19
CA ASN A 190 -13.64 -5.27 42.94
C ASN A 190 -12.34 -5.42 42.12
N GLU A 191 -11.39 -4.49 42.31
CA GLU A 191 -10.12 -4.41 41.58
C GLU A 191 -10.25 -4.37 40.04
N LEU A 192 -11.43 -4.04 39.52
CA LEU A 192 -11.66 -3.98 38.07
C LEU A 192 -10.89 -2.82 37.44
N GLU A 193 -10.41 -3.05 36.21
CA GLU A 193 -9.53 -2.10 35.52
C GLU A 193 -10.30 -1.00 34.78
N LEU A 194 -9.78 0.23 34.87
CA LEU A 194 -10.14 1.36 34.02
C LEU A 194 -9.12 1.51 32.91
N HIS A 195 -9.60 1.50 31.67
CA HIS A 195 -8.79 1.56 30.45
C HIS A 195 -8.65 3.00 29.97
N ILE A 196 -7.43 3.52 29.97
CA ILE A 196 -7.10 4.90 29.62
C ILE A 196 -6.46 4.96 28.24
N ASN A 197 -7.00 5.82 27.36
CA ASN A 197 -6.38 6.14 26.08
C ASN A 197 -6.18 7.65 25.95
N HIS A 198 -5.00 8.03 25.43
CA HIS A 198 -4.62 9.42 25.22
C HIS A 198 -4.18 9.61 23.78
N TYR A 199 -4.95 10.37 23.03
CA TYR A 199 -4.79 10.51 21.60
C TYR A 199 -3.91 11.74 21.26
N PRO A 200 -3.22 11.74 20.10
CA PRO A 200 -2.39 12.87 19.68
C PRO A 200 -3.15 14.20 19.51
N ASN A 201 -4.46 14.13 19.29
CA ASN A 201 -5.35 15.29 19.25
C ASN A 201 -5.77 15.79 20.65
N GLY A 202 -5.15 15.26 21.71
CA GLY A 202 -5.32 15.61 23.12
C GLY A 202 -6.63 15.14 23.76
N VAL A 203 -7.48 14.41 23.03
CA VAL A 203 -8.61 13.70 23.64
C VAL A 203 -8.07 12.64 24.60
N VAL A 204 -8.66 12.57 25.79
CA VAL A 204 -8.40 11.54 26.80
C VAL A 204 -9.70 10.79 27.02
N THR A 205 -9.66 9.46 27.04
CA THR A 205 -10.82 8.62 27.30
C THR A 205 -10.57 7.62 28.41
N VAL A 206 -11.60 7.34 29.21
CA VAL A 206 -11.66 6.25 30.20
C VAL A 206 -12.76 5.29 29.76
N ASN A 207 -12.43 4.04 29.45
CA ASN A 207 -13.34 3.07 28.84
C ASN A 207 -14.14 3.69 27.67
N CYS A 208 -13.43 4.38 26.77
CA CYS A 208 -14.00 5.16 25.66
C CYS A 208 -14.97 6.29 26.01
N ALA A 209 -15.23 6.59 27.28
CA ALA A 209 -15.87 7.83 27.72
C ALA A 209 -14.85 8.97 27.72
N ARG A 210 -15.13 10.04 26.98
CA ARG A 210 -14.20 11.17 26.83
C ARG A 210 -14.25 12.05 28.06
N VAL A 211 -13.06 12.46 28.52
CA VAL A 211 -12.90 13.50 29.54
C VAL A 211 -13.26 14.86 28.92
N ILE A 212 -14.38 15.43 29.36
CA ILE A 212 -14.86 16.76 28.96
C ILE A 212 -14.06 17.85 29.67
N TYR A 213 -13.99 17.76 31.01
CA TYR A 213 -13.26 18.68 31.87
C TYR A 213 -12.36 17.88 32.80
N GLY A 214 -11.04 17.97 32.61
CA GLY A 214 -10.07 17.28 33.45
C GLY A 214 -9.45 18.19 34.51
N ASN A 215 -8.75 17.56 35.46
CA ASN A 215 -7.87 18.20 36.45
C ASN A 215 -8.58 19.16 37.41
N GLN A 216 -9.79 18.84 37.85
CA GLN A 216 -10.49 19.65 38.86
C GLN A 216 -10.01 19.23 40.24
N ILE A 217 -9.08 20.00 40.80
CA ILE A 217 -8.37 19.66 42.03
C ILE A 217 -9.31 19.76 43.22
N ALA A 218 -9.34 18.70 44.02
CA ALA A 218 -10.02 18.63 45.31
C ALA A 218 -9.01 18.55 46.46
N THR A 219 -9.42 18.87 47.69
CA THR A 219 -8.58 18.78 48.89
C THR A 219 -8.10 17.36 49.17
N ASN A 220 -8.94 16.36 48.87
CA ASN A 220 -8.68 14.94 49.02
C ASN A 220 -8.66 14.19 47.67
N GLY A 221 -8.39 14.86 46.54
CA GLY A 221 -8.37 14.18 45.25
C GLY A 221 -8.38 15.05 43.99
N VAL A 222 -8.96 14.50 42.92
CA VAL A 222 -9.20 15.17 41.64
C VAL A 222 -10.46 14.62 40.98
N VAL A 223 -11.22 15.49 40.32
CA VAL A 223 -12.40 15.13 39.53
C VAL A 223 -12.11 15.35 38.05
N HIS A 224 -12.51 14.38 37.22
CA HIS A 224 -12.55 14.48 35.77
C HIS A 224 -13.99 14.23 35.32
N VAL A 225 -14.61 15.20 34.65
CA VAL A 225 -15.96 15.02 34.11
C VAL A 225 -15.89 14.24 32.80
N ILE A 226 -16.62 13.13 32.70
CA ILE A 226 -16.68 12.27 31.51
C ILE A 226 -18.05 12.33 30.84
N ASP A 227 -18.11 12.03 29.54
CA ASP A 227 -19.32 12.16 28.72
C ASP A 227 -20.24 10.94 28.69
N ARG A 228 -19.90 9.88 29.44
CA ARG A 228 -20.70 8.66 29.54
C ARG A 228 -20.57 8.04 30.92
N VAL A 229 -21.61 7.34 31.37
CA VAL A 229 -21.50 6.40 32.50
C VAL A 229 -20.74 5.18 32.00
N ILE A 230 -19.63 4.82 32.66
CA ILE A 230 -18.81 3.66 32.29
C ILE A 230 -19.26 2.41 33.04
N SER A 231 -19.19 1.26 32.38
CA SER A 231 -19.53 -0.05 32.93
C SER A 231 -18.29 -0.92 33.10
N SER A 232 -18.40 -1.92 33.99
CA SER A 232 -17.36 -2.93 34.22
C SER A 232 -17.02 -3.66 32.92
N VAL A 233 -15.73 -3.76 32.63
CA VAL A 233 -15.21 -4.47 31.46
C VAL A 233 -14.55 -5.76 31.93
N GLY A 234 -15.18 -6.90 31.65
CA GLY A 234 -14.65 -8.22 32.03
C GLY A 234 -14.33 -9.12 30.84
N ASN A 235 -14.95 -8.87 29.69
CA ASN A 235 -14.86 -9.73 28.51
C ASN A 235 -13.75 -9.26 27.57
N THR A 236 -13.03 -10.20 26.96
CA THR A 236 -12.15 -9.95 25.81
C THR A 236 -12.98 -9.77 24.54
N ILE A 237 -12.35 -9.37 23.43
CA ILE A 237 -13.01 -9.38 22.11
C ILE A 237 -13.54 -10.77 21.78
N GLN A 238 -12.74 -11.82 22.00
CA GLN A 238 -13.18 -13.20 21.80
C GLN A 238 -14.48 -13.51 22.57
N ASN A 239 -14.56 -13.18 23.86
CA ASN A 239 -15.74 -13.50 24.65
C ASN A 239 -17.00 -12.74 24.20
N VAL A 240 -16.83 -11.52 23.67
CA VAL A 240 -17.97 -10.79 23.09
C VAL A 240 -18.45 -11.47 21.81
N LEU A 241 -17.53 -11.91 20.93
CA LEU A 241 -17.88 -12.62 19.69
C LEU A 241 -18.59 -13.96 19.95
N GLU A 242 -18.22 -14.66 21.02
CA GLU A 242 -18.82 -15.96 21.40
C GLU A 242 -20.27 -15.85 21.91
N VAL A 243 -20.69 -14.66 22.37
CA VAL A 243 -22.00 -14.46 23.01
C VAL A 243 -22.94 -13.63 22.13
N ASP A 244 -22.42 -12.79 21.24
CA ASP A 244 -23.22 -11.92 20.39
C ASP A 244 -23.73 -12.68 19.15
N GLU A 245 -25.03 -13.00 19.13
CA GLU A 245 -25.67 -13.79 18.07
C GLU A 245 -25.55 -13.11 16.68
N ASP A 246 -25.49 -11.77 16.64
CA ASP A 246 -25.35 -10.96 15.42
C ASP A 246 -23.95 -11.09 14.79
N LEU A 247 -22.98 -11.71 15.49
CA LEU A 247 -21.60 -11.85 15.07
C LEU A 247 -21.18 -13.31 14.79
N SER A 248 -22.12 -14.25 14.83
CA SER A 248 -21.86 -15.70 14.65
C SER A 248 -21.11 -16.03 13.35
N THR A 249 -21.45 -15.38 12.23
CA THR A 249 -20.74 -15.59 10.94
C THR A 249 -19.26 -15.16 11.02
N PHE A 250 -18.98 -14.01 11.67
CA PHE A 250 -17.61 -13.55 11.87
C PHE A 250 -16.84 -14.50 12.79
N MET A 251 -17.48 -14.95 13.87
CA MET A 251 -16.92 -15.89 14.84
C MET A 251 -16.50 -17.19 14.16
N ASP A 252 -17.38 -17.83 13.39
CA ASP A 252 -17.09 -19.09 12.68
C ASP A 252 -15.90 -18.94 11.71
N MET A 253 -15.85 -17.83 10.97
CA MET A 253 -14.73 -17.53 10.08
C MET A 253 -13.43 -17.29 10.86
N ALA A 254 -13.49 -16.56 11.98
CA ALA A 254 -12.34 -16.30 12.84
C ALA A 254 -11.82 -17.59 13.48
N GLU A 255 -12.69 -18.51 13.88
CA GLU A 255 -12.31 -19.82 14.42
C GLU A 255 -11.62 -20.66 13.34
N SER A 256 -12.22 -20.76 12.14
CA SER A 256 -11.65 -21.54 11.03
C SER A 256 -10.26 -21.07 10.58
N THR A 257 -9.94 -19.78 10.76
CA THR A 257 -8.64 -19.18 10.41
C THR A 257 -7.62 -19.16 11.56
N GLY A 258 -8.04 -19.55 12.77
CA GLY A 258 -7.24 -19.50 13.99
C GLY A 258 -6.96 -18.07 14.47
N LEU A 259 -7.90 -17.15 14.24
CA LEU A 259 -7.83 -15.76 14.68
C LEU A 259 -8.41 -15.56 16.09
N MET A 260 -9.31 -16.45 16.53
CA MET A 260 -9.97 -16.35 17.85
C MET A 260 -8.99 -16.29 19.01
N ASP A 261 -7.95 -17.14 19.02
CA ASP A 261 -6.92 -17.14 20.08
C ASP A 261 -6.30 -15.75 20.24
N MET A 262 -5.95 -15.08 19.13
CA MET A 262 -5.39 -13.72 19.15
C MET A 262 -6.37 -12.69 19.74
N LEU A 263 -7.67 -12.86 19.50
CA LEU A 263 -8.71 -11.97 20.04
C LEU A 263 -9.02 -12.23 21.52
N GLY A 264 -8.53 -13.33 22.09
CA GLY A 264 -8.54 -13.61 23.53
C GLY A 264 -7.28 -13.13 24.26
N GLU A 265 -6.16 -13.02 23.56
CA GLU A 265 -4.88 -12.62 24.16
C GLU A 265 -4.85 -11.14 24.60
N PRO A 266 -4.03 -10.78 25.62
CA PRO A 266 -3.83 -9.41 26.03
C PRO A 266 -3.29 -8.54 24.88
N GLY A 267 -3.91 -7.38 24.68
CA GLY A 267 -3.54 -6.47 23.61
C GLY A 267 -4.34 -5.18 23.61
N HIS A 268 -4.20 -4.43 22.53
CA HIS A 268 -4.86 -3.14 22.30
C HIS A 268 -5.42 -3.10 20.89
N TYR A 269 -6.58 -3.68 20.70
CA TYR A 269 -7.18 -3.83 19.38
C TYR A 269 -8.35 -2.89 19.13
N THR A 270 -8.59 -2.58 17.86
CA THR A 270 -9.90 -2.12 17.39
C THR A 270 -10.41 -3.12 16.38
N LEU A 271 -11.56 -3.74 16.66
CA LEU A 271 -12.26 -4.60 15.72
C LEU A 271 -13.45 -3.86 15.13
N PHE A 272 -13.49 -3.74 13.81
CA PHE A 272 -14.71 -3.38 13.10
C PHE A 272 -15.46 -4.68 12.78
N ALA A 273 -16.39 -5.10 13.64
CA ALA A 273 -17.05 -6.40 13.55
C ALA A 273 -18.25 -6.32 12.58
N PRO A 274 -18.19 -6.95 11.39
CA PRO A 274 -19.34 -7.05 10.50
C PRO A 274 -20.40 -7.98 11.08
N THR A 275 -21.67 -7.55 11.03
CA THR A 275 -22.81 -8.38 11.46
C THR A 275 -23.10 -9.49 10.45
N ASN A 276 -23.93 -10.46 10.82
CA ASN A 276 -24.41 -11.50 9.92
C ASN A 276 -25.04 -10.92 8.66
N GLU A 277 -25.86 -9.87 8.79
CA GLU A 277 -26.49 -9.19 7.65
C GLU A 277 -25.47 -8.56 6.70
N ALA A 278 -24.32 -8.10 7.24
CA ALA A 278 -23.23 -7.59 6.43
C ALA A 278 -22.60 -8.68 5.54
N PHE A 279 -22.49 -9.91 6.05
CA PHE A 279 -22.03 -11.06 5.28
C PHE A 279 -23.08 -11.55 4.30
N ASP A 280 -24.35 -11.64 4.71
CA ASP A 280 -25.46 -12.04 3.83
C ASP A 280 -25.57 -11.14 2.60
N SER A 281 -25.27 -9.85 2.78
CA SER A 281 -25.27 -8.85 1.71
C SER A 281 -24.19 -9.07 0.63
N LEU A 282 -23.17 -9.91 0.88
CA LEU A 282 -22.15 -10.26 -0.12
C LEU A 282 -22.66 -11.28 -1.17
N GLY A 283 -23.67 -12.09 -0.81
CA GLY A 283 -24.15 -13.20 -1.63
C GLY A 283 -23.37 -14.50 -1.42
N GLY A 284 -24.06 -15.63 -1.62
CA GLY A 284 -23.53 -16.98 -1.34
C GLY A 284 -22.25 -17.33 -2.09
N ASP A 285 -22.19 -16.99 -3.38
CA ASP A 285 -21.01 -17.31 -4.23
C ASP A 285 -19.73 -16.61 -3.73
N VAL A 286 -19.85 -15.38 -3.21
CA VAL A 286 -18.72 -14.63 -2.65
C VAL A 286 -18.29 -15.24 -1.33
N LEU A 287 -19.24 -15.58 -0.45
CA LEU A 287 -18.95 -16.22 0.83
C LEU A 287 -18.28 -17.59 0.66
N GLU A 288 -18.80 -18.44 -0.21
CA GLU A 288 -18.22 -19.76 -0.51
C GLU A 288 -16.79 -19.61 -1.03
N ARG A 289 -16.56 -18.66 -1.96
CA ARG A 289 -15.22 -18.33 -2.45
C ARG A 289 -14.28 -17.93 -1.32
N LEU A 290 -14.69 -16.99 -0.46
CA LEU A 290 -13.87 -16.51 0.65
C LEU A 290 -13.53 -17.65 1.63
N GLN A 291 -14.51 -18.50 1.95
CA GLN A 291 -14.32 -19.64 2.86
C GLN A 291 -13.45 -20.76 2.27
N SER A 292 -13.45 -20.91 0.94
CA SER A 292 -12.63 -21.93 0.26
C SER A 292 -11.12 -21.68 0.34
N ASP A 293 -10.69 -20.42 0.51
CA ASP A 293 -9.29 -20.04 0.67
C ASP A 293 -9.02 -19.45 2.06
N LYS A 294 -8.51 -20.29 2.96
CA LYS A 294 -8.18 -19.92 4.34
C LYS A 294 -7.18 -18.76 4.43
N LYS A 295 -6.30 -18.56 3.45
CA LYS A 295 -5.36 -17.43 3.45
C LYS A 295 -6.12 -16.13 3.15
N VAL A 296 -6.93 -16.13 2.09
CA VAL A 296 -7.76 -14.98 1.72
C VAL A 296 -8.74 -14.62 2.84
N LEU A 297 -9.39 -15.62 3.45
CA LEU A 297 -10.27 -15.40 4.59
C LEU A 297 -9.54 -14.76 5.77
N LYS A 298 -8.33 -15.22 6.08
CA LYS A 298 -7.53 -14.64 7.16
C LYS A 298 -7.14 -13.19 6.88
N ASP A 299 -6.78 -12.87 5.64
CA ASP A 299 -6.45 -11.50 5.21
C ASP A 299 -7.70 -10.59 5.29
N LEU A 300 -8.87 -11.09 4.87
CA LEU A 300 -10.16 -10.40 5.03
C LEU A 300 -10.45 -10.04 6.50
N LEU A 301 -10.35 -11.01 7.40
CA LEU A 301 -10.65 -10.78 8.82
C LEU A 301 -9.64 -9.80 9.44
N LYS A 302 -8.35 -9.93 9.13
CA LYS A 302 -7.32 -8.99 9.58
C LYS A 302 -7.50 -7.57 9.07
N PHE A 303 -8.15 -7.38 7.92
CA PHE A 303 -8.47 -6.06 7.39
C PHE A 303 -9.52 -5.32 8.24
N HIS A 304 -10.26 -6.04 9.09
CA HIS A 304 -11.18 -5.46 10.08
C HIS A 304 -10.52 -5.10 11.42
N LEU A 305 -9.22 -5.40 11.58
CA LEU A 305 -8.50 -5.27 12.85
C LEU A 305 -7.41 -4.20 12.77
N LEU A 306 -7.31 -3.39 13.83
CA LEU A 306 -6.21 -2.47 14.07
C LEU A 306 -5.45 -2.86 15.34
N GLU A 307 -4.13 -2.65 15.34
CA GLU A 307 -3.26 -2.82 16.52
C GLU A 307 -3.20 -1.54 17.38
N SER A 308 -4.35 -0.90 17.58
CA SER A 308 -4.51 0.22 18.51
C SER A 308 -5.97 0.38 18.91
N VAL A 309 -6.26 0.96 20.08
CA VAL A 309 -7.63 1.27 20.51
C VAL A 309 -8.05 2.63 19.94
N GLN A 310 -9.12 2.64 19.14
CA GLN A 310 -9.71 3.83 18.52
C GLN A 310 -11.13 4.02 19.03
N CYS A 311 -11.28 4.73 20.15
CA CYS A 311 -12.60 5.12 20.67
C CYS A 311 -13.23 6.18 19.76
N SER A 312 -14.55 6.13 19.59
CA SER A 312 -15.27 6.98 18.64
C SER A 312 -15.11 8.48 18.92
N GLU A 313 -15.12 8.88 20.19
CA GLU A 313 -14.95 10.28 20.62
C GLU A 313 -13.53 10.84 20.40
N ALA A 314 -12.55 9.98 20.07
CA ALA A 314 -11.22 10.40 19.67
C ALA A 314 -11.14 10.77 18.17
N ILE A 315 -12.10 10.34 17.36
CA ILE A 315 -12.11 10.60 15.92
C ILE A 315 -12.84 11.92 15.67
N LEU A 316 -12.09 12.96 15.31
CA LEU A 316 -12.62 14.31 15.05
C LEU A 316 -12.60 14.68 13.55
N ALA A 317 -11.86 13.93 12.74
CA ALA A 317 -11.69 14.09 11.30
C ALA A 317 -11.09 12.81 10.69
N GLY A 318 -11.23 12.65 9.36
CA GLY A 318 -10.67 11.53 8.61
C GLY A 318 -9.15 11.37 8.82
N SER A 319 -8.76 10.17 9.24
CA SER A 319 -7.37 9.76 9.48
C SER A 319 -7.13 8.36 8.96
N SER A 320 -5.94 8.10 8.42
CA SER A 320 -5.58 6.81 7.83
C SER A 320 -4.92 5.91 8.89
N TYR A 321 -5.36 4.66 8.97
CA TYR A 321 -4.87 3.65 9.91
C TYR A 321 -4.46 2.38 9.15
N VAL A 322 -3.33 1.81 9.52
CA VAL A 322 -2.85 0.53 8.98
C VAL A 322 -3.61 -0.60 9.67
N THR A 323 -4.22 -1.48 8.89
CA THR A 323 -4.89 -2.70 9.40
C THR A 323 -3.89 -3.82 9.65
N MET A 324 -4.29 -4.87 10.35
CA MET A 324 -3.44 -6.05 10.55
C MET A 324 -3.20 -6.86 9.27
N GLU A 325 -3.95 -6.60 8.19
CA GLU A 325 -3.69 -7.14 6.86
C GLU A 325 -2.53 -6.39 6.16
N GLY A 326 -2.34 -5.11 6.50
CA GLY A 326 -1.24 -4.27 6.02
C GLY A 326 -1.69 -3.08 5.18
N ASN A 327 -2.86 -3.15 4.54
CA ASN A 327 -3.45 -2.00 3.85
C ASN A 327 -4.12 -1.02 4.82
N ASN A 328 -4.30 0.22 4.36
CA ASN A 328 -4.89 1.28 5.16
C ASN A 328 -6.41 1.35 5.00
N ILE A 329 -7.09 1.67 6.10
CA ILE A 329 -8.47 2.19 6.10
C ILE A 329 -8.48 3.64 6.56
N GLU A 330 -9.42 4.43 6.06
CA GLU A 330 -9.70 5.76 6.58
C GLU A 330 -10.81 5.68 7.63
N ILE A 331 -10.53 6.14 8.84
CA ILE A 331 -11.54 6.27 9.89
C ILE A 331 -11.82 7.76 10.08
N GLY A 332 -13.09 8.13 9.93
CA GLY A 332 -13.57 9.49 10.07
C GLY A 332 -14.88 9.54 10.85
N CYS A 333 -15.56 10.67 10.75
CA CYS A 333 -16.87 10.86 11.34
C CYS A 333 -17.67 11.91 10.54
N ASP A 334 -18.99 11.76 10.51
CA ASP A 334 -19.93 12.77 10.03
C ASP A 334 -21.07 12.92 11.04
N GLY A 335 -21.05 14.04 11.78
CA GLY A 335 -21.86 14.22 12.98
C GLY A 335 -21.46 13.23 14.07
N ASP A 336 -22.44 12.51 14.61
CA ASP A 336 -22.23 11.50 15.65
C ASP A 336 -21.90 10.09 15.10
N SER A 337 -22.01 9.90 13.79
CA SER A 337 -21.72 8.64 13.10
C SER A 337 -20.23 8.53 12.77
N LEU A 338 -19.62 7.41 13.17
CA LEU A 338 -18.28 7.04 12.72
C LEU A 338 -18.35 6.61 11.24
N THR A 339 -17.34 6.96 10.46
CA THR A 339 -17.22 6.54 9.06
C THR A 339 -15.98 5.70 8.84
N VAL A 340 -16.10 4.68 7.99
CA VAL A 340 -14.96 3.86 7.53
C VAL A 340 -14.90 4.00 6.01
N ASN A 341 -13.76 4.40 5.48
CA ASN A 341 -13.56 4.77 4.06
C ASN A 341 -14.62 5.76 3.53
N GLY A 342 -15.04 6.70 4.40
CA GLY A 342 -16.06 7.71 4.08
C GLY A 342 -17.51 7.22 4.16
N ILE A 343 -17.75 5.94 4.45
CA ILE A 343 -19.09 5.34 4.52
C ILE A 343 -19.57 5.26 5.97
N LYS A 344 -20.83 5.66 6.24
CA LYS A 344 -21.49 5.56 7.55
C LYS A 344 -22.02 4.15 7.80
N MET A 345 -21.11 3.20 7.98
CA MET A 345 -21.47 1.78 8.17
C MET A 345 -21.53 1.34 9.64
N VAL A 346 -21.07 2.18 10.58
CA VAL A 346 -20.96 1.79 11.99
C VAL A 346 -22.33 1.87 12.67
N LEU A 347 -22.87 0.72 13.07
CA LEU A 347 -24.17 0.55 13.70
C LEU A 347 -24.12 0.83 15.21
N LYS A 348 -23.12 0.23 15.89
CA LYS A 348 -22.91 0.35 17.33
C LYS A 348 -21.43 0.57 17.58
N LYS A 349 -21.10 1.58 18.37
CA LYS A 349 -19.72 2.02 18.62
C LYS A 349 -19.33 1.88 20.07
N ASP A 350 -18.03 1.77 20.31
CA ASP A 350 -17.42 1.73 21.64
C ASP A 350 -17.90 0.57 22.53
N ILE A 351 -17.97 -0.65 21.99
CA ILE A 351 -18.10 -1.84 22.84
C ILE A 351 -16.71 -2.13 23.43
N VAL A 352 -16.52 -1.75 24.68
CA VAL A 352 -15.20 -1.84 25.35
C VAL A 352 -14.97 -3.26 25.86
N THR A 353 -13.77 -3.77 25.65
CA THR A 353 -13.31 -5.09 26.07
C THR A 353 -11.95 -4.97 26.80
N THR A 354 -11.52 -6.01 27.48
CA THR A 354 -10.28 -5.99 28.28
C THR A 354 -9.01 -5.84 27.44
N ASN A 355 -9.07 -6.19 26.15
CA ASN A 355 -7.98 -6.12 25.18
C ASN A 355 -8.28 -5.22 23.95
N GLY A 356 -9.35 -4.42 23.97
CA GLY A 356 -9.64 -3.52 22.85
C GLY A 356 -11.03 -2.89 22.83
N VAL A 357 -11.44 -2.45 21.65
CA VAL A 357 -12.78 -1.90 21.38
C VAL A 357 -13.36 -2.52 20.12
N ILE A 358 -14.67 -2.80 20.14
CA ILE A 358 -15.41 -3.29 18.99
C ILE A 358 -16.37 -2.19 18.50
N HIS A 359 -16.42 -1.99 17.18
CA HIS A 359 -17.43 -1.21 16.49
C HIS A 359 -18.17 -2.13 15.51
N LEU A 360 -19.48 -2.33 15.69
CA LEU A 360 -20.29 -3.13 14.78
C LEU A 360 -20.51 -2.37 13.47
N ILE A 361 -20.37 -3.06 12.34
CA ILE A 361 -20.55 -2.48 11.00
C ILE A 361 -21.56 -3.27 10.17
N ASP A 362 -22.30 -2.57 9.31
CA ASP A 362 -23.31 -3.15 8.41
C ASP A 362 -22.76 -3.61 7.05
N ARG A 363 -21.44 -3.58 6.87
CA ARG A 363 -20.74 -3.97 5.63
C ARG A 363 -19.43 -4.67 5.94
N VAL A 364 -19.10 -5.69 5.15
CA VAL A 364 -17.78 -6.32 5.20
C VAL A 364 -16.75 -5.42 4.52
N LEU A 365 -15.65 -5.12 5.22
CA LEU A 365 -14.48 -4.44 4.66
C LEU A 365 -13.69 -5.44 3.80
N MET A 366 -13.71 -5.25 2.49
CA MET A 366 -13.06 -6.16 1.55
C MET A 366 -11.71 -5.60 1.07
N PRO A 367 -10.57 -6.18 1.50
CA PRO A 367 -9.26 -5.78 0.99
C PRO A 367 -9.10 -6.23 -0.47
N ASP A 368 -8.18 -5.59 -1.19
CA ASP A 368 -7.90 -5.95 -2.59
C ASP A 368 -7.42 -7.41 -2.69
N SER A 369 -6.67 -7.91 -1.69
CA SER A 369 -6.23 -9.31 -1.58
C SER A 369 -7.35 -10.35 -1.51
N ALA A 370 -8.59 -9.94 -1.16
CA ALA A 370 -9.76 -10.81 -1.12
C ALA A 370 -10.69 -10.66 -2.35
N LYS A 371 -10.42 -9.68 -3.21
CA LYS A 371 -11.17 -9.45 -4.44
C LYS A 371 -10.66 -10.31 -5.58
N LEU A 372 -11.53 -10.63 -6.53
CA LEU A 372 -11.14 -11.13 -7.85
C LEU A 372 -10.48 -10.00 -8.64
N VAL A 373 -9.63 -10.36 -9.60
CA VAL A 373 -8.90 -9.36 -10.40
C VAL A 373 -9.81 -8.41 -11.17
N MET A 374 -10.98 -8.88 -11.62
CA MET A 374 -11.99 -8.04 -12.29
C MET A 374 -12.64 -7.03 -11.33
N GLU A 375 -12.73 -7.34 -10.04
CA GLU A 375 -13.29 -6.45 -9.00
C GLU A 375 -12.30 -5.34 -8.60
N LEU A 376 -11.03 -5.42 -9.02
CA LEU A 376 -10.02 -4.38 -8.74
C LEU A 376 -10.13 -3.14 -9.65
N MET A 377 -10.87 -3.29 -10.75
CA MET A 377 -11.05 -2.27 -11.78
C MET A 377 -11.78 -1.05 -11.23
N GLY A 378 -11.21 0.14 -11.47
CA GLY A 378 -11.77 1.40 -11.02
C GLY A 378 -12.55 2.14 -12.11
N SER A 379 -13.02 3.35 -11.77
CA SER A 379 -13.70 4.24 -12.72
C SER A 379 -12.84 4.60 -13.94
N GLU A 380 -11.53 4.66 -13.78
CA GLU A 380 -10.56 5.00 -14.84
C GLU A 380 -10.34 3.86 -15.86
N GLN A 381 -10.90 2.68 -15.60
CA GLN A 381 -10.83 1.52 -16.50
C GLN A 381 -12.22 0.92 -16.77
N SER A 382 -13.28 1.70 -16.54
CA SER A 382 -14.67 1.26 -16.76
C SER A 382 -14.88 0.77 -18.20
N THR A 383 -14.37 1.51 -19.19
CA THR A 383 -14.54 1.14 -20.61
C THR A 383 -13.87 -0.20 -20.94
N PHE A 384 -12.71 -0.49 -20.35
CA PHE A 384 -12.07 -1.81 -20.51
C PHE A 384 -12.91 -2.92 -19.87
N THR A 385 -13.47 -2.66 -18.68
CA THR A 385 -14.32 -3.62 -17.96
C THR A 385 -15.57 -3.96 -18.76
N ASP A 386 -16.22 -2.94 -19.34
CA ASP A 386 -17.39 -3.08 -20.17
C ASP A 386 -17.07 -3.91 -21.42
N MET A 387 -15.99 -3.60 -22.15
CA MET A 387 -15.60 -4.37 -23.34
C MET A 387 -15.22 -5.82 -23.04
N VAL A 388 -14.47 -6.08 -21.95
CA VAL A 388 -14.15 -7.46 -21.54
C VAL A 388 -15.42 -8.25 -21.22
N SER A 389 -16.45 -7.59 -20.69
CA SER A 389 -17.73 -8.22 -20.38
C SER A 389 -18.60 -8.44 -21.62
N GLU A 390 -18.77 -7.41 -22.46
CA GLU A 390 -19.57 -7.45 -23.70
C GLU A 390 -19.03 -8.46 -24.72
N LEU A 391 -17.70 -8.61 -24.79
CA LEU A 391 -17.04 -9.58 -25.66
C LEU A 391 -17.01 -11.01 -25.08
N GLY A 392 -17.62 -11.23 -23.91
CA GLY A 392 -17.71 -12.55 -23.26
C GLY A 392 -16.39 -13.07 -22.70
N LEU A 393 -15.36 -12.23 -22.61
CA LEU A 393 -14.05 -12.64 -22.10
C LEU A 393 -14.09 -12.83 -20.57
N SER A 394 -14.88 -12.05 -19.84
CA SER A 394 -15.07 -12.21 -18.40
C SER A 394 -15.64 -13.59 -18.03
N GLY A 395 -16.58 -14.13 -18.82
CA GLY A 395 -17.14 -15.46 -18.60
C GLY A 395 -16.14 -16.62 -18.76
N SER A 396 -15.03 -16.37 -19.48
CA SER A 396 -13.93 -17.34 -19.60
C SER A 396 -12.92 -17.27 -18.44
N MET A 397 -13.02 -16.23 -17.60
CA MET A 397 -12.15 -16.02 -16.45
C MET A 397 -12.72 -16.73 -15.23
N ARG A 398 -12.15 -17.88 -14.88
CA ARG A 398 -12.62 -18.67 -13.73
C ARG A 398 -12.12 -18.08 -12.41
N SER A 399 -12.93 -18.16 -11.36
CA SER A 399 -12.53 -17.71 -10.02
C SER A 399 -11.37 -18.52 -9.43
N ASP A 400 -11.21 -19.79 -9.83
CA ASP A 400 -10.18 -20.72 -9.37
C ASP A 400 -8.92 -20.75 -10.25
N ALA A 401 -8.85 -19.88 -11.26
CA ALA A 401 -7.69 -19.72 -12.13
C ALA A 401 -7.04 -18.35 -11.92
N GLU A 402 -5.73 -18.28 -12.22
CA GLU A 402 -4.95 -17.07 -12.06
C GLU A 402 -4.86 -16.23 -13.33
N TYR A 403 -4.97 -14.91 -13.19
CA TYR A 403 -4.90 -13.98 -14.32
C TYR A 403 -4.07 -12.74 -14.01
N THR A 404 -3.57 -12.09 -15.06
CA THR A 404 -3.09 -10.71 -14.96
C THR A 404 -3.81 -9.85 -15.99
N LEU A 405 -4.40 -8.76 -15.52
CA LEU A 405 -5.05 -7.77 -16.37
C LEU A 405 -4.07 -6.63 -16.64
N LEU A 406 -3.83 -6.34 -17.90
CA LEU A 406 -3.06 -5.20 -18.38
C LEU A 406 -4.07 -4.14 -18.85
N ALA A 407 -4.73 -3.46 -17.93
CA ALA A 407 -5.88 -2.61 -18.25
C ALA A 407 -5.47 -1.21 -18.74
N PRO A 408 -5.80 -0.82 -19.98
CA PRO A 408 -5.61 0.54 -20.45
C PRO A 408 -6.57 1.51 -19.76
N LEU A 409 -6.15 2.76 -19.62
CA LEU A 409 -7.03 3.86 -19.19
C LEU A 409 -8.17 4.09 -20.18
N ASN A 410 -9.31 4.62 -19.71
CA ASN A 410 -10.44 5.02 -20.56
C ASN A 410 -10.02 5.94 -21.72
N SER A 411 -9.02 6.82 -21.50
CA SER A 411 -8.49 7.71 -22.54
C SER A 411 -7.84 6.98 -23.73
N ALA A 412 -7.54 5.69 -23.61
CA ALA A 412 -7.00 4.90 -24.71
C ALA A 412 -8.09 4.51 -25.74
N PHE A 413 -9.36 4.46 -25.34
CA PHE A 413 -10.50 4.05 -26.17
C PHE A 413 -10.98 5.22 -27.04
N THR A 414 -10.25 5.52 -28.10
CA THR A 414 -10.62 6.55 -29.08
C THR A 414 -11.76 6.07 -30.00
N ASP A 415 -12.45 7.01 -30.66
CA ASP A 415 -13.51 6.69 -31.64
C ASP A 415 -13.03 5.70 -32.72
N GLU A 416 -11.78 5.81 -33.14
CA GLU A 416 -11.13 4.89 -34.07
C GLU A 416 -11.14 3.45 -33.54
N VAL A 417 -10.74 3.24 -32.28
CA VAL A 417 -10.73 1.91 -31.63
C VAL A 417 -12.16 1.39 -31.45
N MET A 418 -13.07 2.27 -31.04
CA MET A 418 -14.48 1.91 -30.82
C MET A 418 -15.20 1.57 -32.13
N SER A 419 -14.73 2.09 -33.27
CA SER A 419 -15.29 1.81 -34.61
C SER A 419 -14.76 0.53 -35.27
N MET A 420 -13.77 -0.15 -34.66
CA MET A 420 -13.24 -1.41 -35.19
C MET A 420 -14.29 -2.52 -35.15
N ASP A 421 -14.15 -3.52 -36.02
CA ASP A 421 -15.02 -4.69 -35.97
C ASP A 421 -14.82 -5.48 -34.67
N GLN A 422 -15.87 -6.20 -34.28
CA GLN A 422 -15.93 -6.90 -33.00
C GLN A 422 -14.84 -7.97 -32.86
N GLU A 423 -14.41 -8.62 -33.94
CA GLU A 423 -13.36 -9.63 -33.88
C GLU A 423 -12.00 -8.99 -33.60
N MET A 424 -11.71 -7.85 -34.23
CA MET A 424 -10.51 -7.08 -33.94
C MET A 424 -10.51 -6.52 -32.51
N GLN A 425 -11.66 -6.05 -32.01
CA GLN A 425 -11.80 -5.63 -30.60
C GLN A 425 -11.56 -6.80 -29.65
N ARG A 426 -12.08 -8.00 -29.96
CA ARG A 426 -11.87 -9.23 -29.19
C ARG A 426 -10.39 -9.60 -29.11
N ILE A 427 -9.71 -9.71 -30.26
CA ILE A 427 -8.26 -9.99 -30.31
C ILE A 427 -7.45 -8.95 -29.54
N MET A 428 -7.85 -7.69 -29.63
CA MET A 428 -7.21 -6.60 -28.90
C MET A 428 -7.38 -6.76 -27.39
N MET A 429 -8.57 -7.06 -26.88
CA MET A 429 -8.78 -7.33 -25.45
C MET A 429 -8.06 -8.59 -24.98
N GLU A 430 -8.00 -9.65 -25.78
CA GLU A 430 -7.26 -10.88 -25.46
C GLU A 430 -5.77 -10.60 -25.19
N ASN A 431 -5.18 -9.61 -25.87
CA ASN A 431 -3.79 -9.22 -25.64
C ASN A 431 -3.56 -8.54 -24.28
N HIS A 432 -4.61 -8.15 -23.57
CA HIS A 432 -4.54 -7.47 -22.27
C HIS A 432 -4.84 -8.41 -21.10
N ILE A 433 -5.01 -9.71 -21.35
CA ILE A 433 -5.28 -10.71 -20.32
C ILE A 433 -4.20 -11.80 -20.41
N LEU A 434 -3.52 -12.07 -19.31
CA LEU A 434 -2.52 -13.15 -19.18
C LEU A 434 -3.11 -14.34 -18.43
N LYS A 435 -2.63 -15.55 -18.74
CA LYS A 435 -3.08 -16.83 -18.12
C LYS A 435 -2.45 -17.15 -16.75
N THR A 436 -1.67 -16.22 -16.19
CA THR A 436 -0.92 -16.41 -14.95
C THR A 436 -0.95 -15.13 -14.14
N LYS A 437 -0.93 -15.23 -12.81
CA LYS A 437 -0.75 -14.08 -11.93
C LYS A 437 0.72 -13.64 -11.95
N VAL A 438 0.96 -12.42 -12.40
CA VAL A 438 2.28 -11.78 -12.44
C VAL A 438 2.14 -10.45 -11.72
N THR A 439 2.77 -10.34 -10.56
CA THR A 439 2.79 -9.11 -9.76
C THR A 439 3.90 -8.18 -10.27
N LEU A 440 3.83 -6.90 -9.91
CA LEU A 440 4.79 -5.90 -10.38
C LEU A 440 6.23 -6.26 -9.96
N GLY A 441 6.41 -6.84 -8.77
CA GLY A 441 7.72 -7.26 -8.26
C GLY A 441 8.29 -8.53 -8.90
N GLN A 442 7.47 -9.28 -9.64
CA GLN A 442 7.90 -10.48 -10.38
C GLN A 442 8.36 -10.19 -11.80
N LEU A 443 8.10 -8.98 -12.31
CA LEU A 443 8.53 -8.59 -13.65
C LEU A 443 10.04 -8.45 -13.72
N TYR A 444 10.66 -9.02 -14.76
CA TYR A 444 12.10 -8.86 -15.03
C TYR A 444 12.37 -8.55 -16.52
N ASN A 445 13.51 -7.90 -16.80
CA ASN A 445 13.85 -7.50 -18.16
C ASN A 445 14.04 -8.71 -19.08
N GLY A 446 13.40 -8.68 -20.25
CA GLY A 446 13.42 -9.78 -21.23
C GLY A 446 12.45 -10.92 -20.92
N GLN A 447 11.60 -10.78 -19.89
CA GLN A 447 10.53 -11.75 -19.63
C GLN A 447 9.53 -11.78 -20.79
N LEU A 448 9.05 -12.99 -21.09
CA LEU A 448 8.03 -13.24 -22.11
C LEU A 448 6.72 -13.60 -21.39
N LEU A 449 5.66 -12.85 -21.68
CA LEU A 449 4.33 -13.03 -21.12
C LEU A 449 3.40 -13.58 -22.20
N THR A 450 2.61 -14.60 -21.88
CA THR A 450 1.66 -15.21 -22.83
C THR A 450 0.25 -14.73 -22.55
N THR A 451 -0.39 -14.16 -23.57
CA THR A 451 -1.77 -13.67 -23.49
C THR A 451 -2.78 -14.82 -23.61
N ILE A 452 -4.05 -14.57 -23.28
CA ILE A 452 -5.09 -15.59 -23.44
C ILE A 452 -5.27 -16.01 -24.90
N GLY A 453 -5.10 -15.06 -25.83
CA GLY A 453 -5.08 -15.25 -27.28
C GLY A 453 -3.80 -15.89 -27.84
N GLY A 454 -2.87 -16.31 -26.98
CA GLY A 454 -1.65 -17.03 -27.37
C GLY A 454 -0.55 -16.16 -28.00
N LYS A 455 -0.68 -14.83 -27.95
CA LYS A 455 0.38 -13.91 -28.35
C LYS A 455 1.42 -13.79 -27.23
N VAL A 456 2.63 -13.43 -27.59
CA VAL A 456 3.74 -13.21 -26.65
C VAL A 456 3.99 -11.71 -26.55
N LEU A 457 4.04 -11.20 -25.32
CA LEU A 457 4.42 -9.84 -24.99
C LEU A 457 5.77 -9.83 -24.30
N ARG A 458 6.62 -8.85 -24.65
CA ARG A 458 7.97 -8.71 -24.09
C ARG A 458 7.99 -7.67 -22.98
N VAL A 459 8.70 -7.96 -21.90
CA VAL A 459 8.87 -7.03 -20.76
C VAL A 459 10.21 -6.30 -20.86
N PHE A 460 10.15 -4.98 -20.75
CA PHE A 460 11.30 -4.08 -20.74
C PHE A 460 11.34 -3.33 -19.41
N ILE A 461 12.44 -3.46 -18.66
CA ILE A 461 12.63 -2.73 -17.41
C ILE A 461 13.67 -1.65 -17.60
N TYR A 462 13.21 -0.41 -17.46
CA TYR A 462 14.04 0.78 -17.46
C TYR A 462 14.24 1.29 -16.03
N ARG A 463 15.09 2.31 -15.87
CA ARG A 463 15.36 2.91 -14.55
C ARG A 463 14.10 3.49 -13.90
N ALA A 464 13.21 4.10 -14.69
CA ALA A 464 12.04 4.83 -14.20
C ALA A 464 10.71 4.30 -14.74
N ALA A 465 10.72 3.21 -15.51
CA ALA A 465 9.55 2.68 -16.17
C ALA A 465 9.63 1.15 -16.34
N VAL A 466 8.49 0.49 -16.26
CA VAL A 466 8.32 -0.92 -16.67
C VAL A 466 7.38 -0.90 -17.85
N CYS A 467 7.79 -1.49 -18.97
CA CYS A 467 6.99 -1.50 -20.19
C CYS A 467 6.78 -2.91 -20.69
N ILE A 468 5.59 -3.15 -21.22
CA ILE A 468 5.18 -4.39 -21.83
C ILE A 468 4.89 -4.07 -23.29
N GLU A 469 5.68 -4.63 -24.19
CA GLU A 469 5.62 -4.36 -25.62
C GLU A 469 5.71 -2.84 -25.92
N ASN A 470 4.71 -2.26 -26.57
CA ASN A 470 4.68 -0.83 -26.94
C ASN A 470 4.13 0.10 -25.84
N SER A 471 3.73 -0.41 -24.68
CA SER A 471 3.08 0.41 -23.63
C SER A 471 3.79 0.28 -22.30
N CYS A 472 3.91 1.39 -21.58
CA CYS A 472 4.47 1.41 -20.23
C CYS A 472 3.38 1.35 -19.17
N LEU A 473 3.70 0.66 -18.08
CA LEU A 473 2.83 0.58 -16.90
C LEU A 473 2.75 1.95 -16.23
N ILE A 474 1.57 2.29 -15.76
CA ILE A 474 1.34 3.46 -14.91
C ILE A 474 1.15 3.03 -13.45
N ARG A 475 1.27 3.99 -12.55
CA ARG A 475 1.01 3.74 -11.12
C ARG A 475 -0.42 3.27 -10.90
N GLY A 476 -0.62 2.41 -9.91
CA GLY A 476 -1.93 1.82 -9.60
C GLY A 476 -2.00 0.31 -9.82
N SER A 477 -0.85 -0.39 -9.83
CA SER A 477 -0.87 -1.85 -9.80
C SER A 477 -1.47 -2.36 -8.49
N LYS A 478 -2.29 -3.40 -8.57
CA LYS A 478 -3.00 -4.00 -7.44
C LYS A 478 -2.94 -5.52 -7.52
N GLU A 479 -3.07 -6.18 -6.38
CA GLU A 479 -3.06 -7.64 -6.27
C GLU A 479 -4.39 -8.13 -5.71
N ALA A 480 -4.98 -9.08 -6.43
CA ALA A 480 -6.22 -9.78 -6.11
C ALA A 480 -5.93 -11.19 -5.59
N SER A 481 -6.95 -11.88 -5.07
CA SER A 481 -6.83 -13.28 -4.67
C SER A 481 -6.41 -14.15 -5.87
N ASN A 482 -7.10 -14.01 -7.01
CA ASN A 482 -6.87 -14.79 -8.22
C ASN A 482 -6.08 -14.05 -9.31
N GLY A 483 -5.44 -12.91 -9.02
CA GLY A 483 -4.70 -12.22 -10.07
C GLY A 483 -3.98 -10.94 -9.68
N ALA A 484 -3.51 -10.23 -10.71
CA ALA A 484 -2.89 -8.92 -10.59
C ALA A 484 -3.45 -7.97 -11.65
N LEU A 485 -3.60 -6.70 -11.28
CA LEU A 485 -4.00 -5.63 -12.18
C LEU A 485 -2.80 -4.70 -12.39
N HIS A 486 -2.44 -4.47 -13.65
CA HIS A 486 -1.50 -3.44 -14.07
C HIS A 486 -2.21 -2.48 -15.02
N LEU A 487 -1.99 -1.20 -14.79
CA LEU A 487 -2.58 -0.17 -15.63
C LEU A 487 -1.62 0.19 -16.76
N THR A 488 -2.14 0.35 -17.98
CA THR A 488 -1.37 0.78 -19.15
C THR A 488 -1.92 2.09 -19.72
N LYS A 489 -1.07 2.85 -20.40
CA LYS A 489 -1.48 4.13 -21.01
C LYS A 489 -2.14 3.95 -22.37
N THR A 490 -1.77 2.90 -23.08
CA THR A 490 -2.18 2.60 -24.45
C THR A 490 -2.42 1.11 -24.60
N PHE A 491 -3.12 0.74 -25.66
CA PHE A 491 -3.29 -0.67 -25.98
C PHE A 491 -1.98 -1.34 -26.41
N LEU A 492 -1.84 -2.58 -25.96
CA LEU A 492 -0.77 -3.50 -26.30
C LEU A 492 -0.96 -4.03 -27.72
N LYS A 493 0.09 -3.88 -28.52
CA LYS A 493 0.18 -4.28 -29.92
C LYS A 493 1.39 -5.19 -30.08
N PRO A 494 1.22 -6.53 -29.94
CA PRO A 494 2.27 -7.50 -30.18
C PRO A 494 2.91 -7.27 -31.55
N ALA A 495 4.23 -7.31 -31.63
CA ALA A 495 4.92 -7.17 -32.91
C ALA A 495 4.75 -8.42 -33.78
N GLU A 496 4.36 -8.23 -35.04
CA GLU A 496 4.16 -9.34 -35.99
C GLU A 496 5.20 -9.40 -37.11
N LYS A 497 5.89 -8.29 -37.36
CA LYS A 497 6.87 -8.12 -38.44
C LYS A 497 8.26 -7.87 -37.90
N ASN A 498 9.29 -8.34 -38.61
CA ASN A 498 10.68 -7.96 -38.29
C ASN A 498 11.01 -6.55 -38.82
N MET A 499 12.16 -6.00 -38.44
CA MET A 499 12.58 -4.66 -38.88
C MET A 499 12.64 -4.52 -40.40
N PHE A 500 13.15 -5.55 -41.11
CA PHE A 500 13.23 -5.53 -42.57
C PHE A 500 11.85 -5.39 -43.22
N GLU A 501 10.87 -6.15 -42.76
CA GLU A 501 9.48 -6.11 -43.25
C GLU A 501 8.80 -4.78 -42.97
N ILE A 502 9.03 -4.17 -41.81
CA ILE A 502 8.51 -2.84 -41.45
C ILE A 502 9.04 -1.79 -42.41
N LEU A 503 10.37 -1.75 -42.63
CA LEU A 503 11.01 -0.79 -43.53
C LEU A 503 10.55 -0.97 -44.98
N LYS A 504 10.46 -2.23 -45.44
CA LYS A 504 9.99 -2.56 -46.79
C LYS A 504 8.54 -2.16 -47.00
N ALA A 505 7.66 -2.39 -46.02
CA ALA A 505 6.24 -2.06 -46.11
C ALA A 505 5.97 -0.55 -46.08
N ASN A 506 6.78 0.22 -45.35
CA ASN A 506 6.64 1.68 -45.34
C ASN A 506 7.02 2.33 -46.69
N GLY A 507 8.01 1.77 -47.39
CA GLY A 507 8.38 2.19 -48.75
C GLY A 507 9.28 3.42 -48.84
N GLY A 508 9.50 4.15 -47.74
CA GLY A 508 10.38 5.33 -47.66
C GLY A 508 11.82 5.05 -47.20
N PHE A 509 12.29 3.80 -47.30
CA PHE A 509 13.62 3.36 -46.82
C PHE A 509 14.42 2.62 -47.90
N LYS A 510 14.14 2.87 -49.18
CA LYS A 510 14.74 2.12 -50.30
C LYS A 510 16.25 2.31 -50.37
N ILE A 511 16.73 3.54 -50.13
CA ILE A 511 18.16 3.88 -50.15
C ILE A 511 18.85 3.18 -48.99
N PHE A 512 18.30 3.29 -47.78
CA PHE A 512 18.86 2.62 -46.60
C PHE A 512 18.94 1.10 -46.77
N LEU A 513 17.87 0.46 -47.28
CA LEU A 513 17.88 -0.98 -47.55
C LEU A 513 18.93 -1.37 -48.60
N SER A 514 19.12 -0.56 -49.65
CA SER A 514 20.19 -0.79 -50.65
C SER A 514 21.59 -0.65 -50.05
N LEU A 515 21.80 0.28 -49.12
CA LEU A 515 23.06 0.44 -48.40
C LEU A 515 23.34 -0.72 -47.44
N MET A 516 22.32 -1.20 -46.73
CA MET A 516 22.42 -2.40 -45.88
C MET A 516 22.79 -3.65 -46.68
N GLU A 517 22.25 -3.79 -47.89
CA GLU A 517 22.62 -4.86 -48.82
C GLU A 517 24.07 -4.75 -49.29
N ALA A 518 24.51 -3.57 -49.73
CA ALA A 518 25.90 -3.32 -50.15
C ALA A 518 26.92 -3.55 -49.02
N ALA A 519 26.54 -3.29 -47.77
CA ALA A 519 27.36 -3.53 -46.59
C ALA A 519 27.34 -4.98 -46.08
N GLY A 520 26.47 -5.84 -46.63
CA GLY A 520 26.27 -7.21 -46.15
C GLY A 520 25.58 -7.28 -44.77
N LEU A 521 24.75 -6.30 -44.43
CA LEU A 521 24.08 -6.15 -43.13
C LEU A 521 22.58 -6.49 -43.17
N THR A 522 22.04 -6.91 -44.33
CA THR A 522 20.60 -7.22 -44.47
C THR A 522 20.11 -8.28 -43.47
N ASP A 523 20.96 -9.25 -43.11
CA ASP A 523 20.60 -10.29 -42.16
C ASP A 523 20.40 -9.74 -40.73
N LEU A 524 21.10 -8.67 -40.35
CA LEU A 524 20.91 -8.00 -39.05
C LEU A 524 19.48 -7.47 -38.89
N LEU A 525 18.83 -7.04 -39.98
CA LEU A 525 17.44 -6.58 -39.96
C LEU A 525 16.41 -7.71 -39.81
N LYS A 526 16.81 -8.96 -40.09
CA LYS A 526 15.94 -10.14 -40.10
C LYS A 526 16.20 -11.08 -38.93
N GLN A 527 17.43 -11.09 -38.42
CA GLN A 527 17.85 -11.99 -37.36
C GLN A 527 17.10 -11.71 -36.06
N ALA A 528 16.76 -12.77 -35.34
CA ALA A 528 16.22 -12.67 -33.99
C ALA A 528 17.23 -12.00 -33.04
N GLY A 529 16.72 -11.15 -32.15
CA GLY A 529 17.49 -10.44 -31.15
C GLY A 529 16.71 -9.28 -30.58
N ASP A 530 17.36 -8.52 -29.71
CA ASP A 530 16.82 -7.29 -29.12
C ASP A 530 17.66 -6.14 -29.64
N TYR A 531 17.13 -5.43 -30.64
CA TYR A 531 17.81 -4.31 -31.27
C TYR A 531 16.95 -3.05 -31.22
N THR A 532 17.61 -1.90 -31.19
CA THR A 532 16.98 -0.62 -31.46
C THR A 532 17.64 0.00 -32.68
N LEU A 533 16.84 0.27 -33.71
CA LEU A 533 17.28 0.82 -34.98
C LEU A 533 16.75 2.23 -35.16
N PHE A 534 17.64 3.20 -35.35
CA PHE A 534 17.30 4.52 -35.89
C PHE A 534 17.40 4.47 -37.41
N ALA A 535 16.31 4.20 -38.12
CA ALA A 535 16.32 4.00 -39.56
C ALA A 535 16.27 5.34 -40.32
N PRO A 536 17.29 5.70 -41.12
CA PRO A 536 17.27 6.91 -41.94
C PRO A 536 16.35 6.71 -43.15
N SER A 537 15.34 7.56 -43.27
CA SER A 537 14.44 7.58 -44.43
C SER A 537 15.17 8.03 -45.69
N ASP A 538 14.56 7.83 -46.85
CA ASP A 538 15.11 8.28 -48.14
C ASP A 538 15.35 9.81 -48.16
N MET A 539 14.64 10.59 -47.32
CA MET A 539 14.88 12.03 -47.14
C MET A 539 16.25 12.34 -46.54
N ALA A 540 16.80 11.46 -45.69
CA ALA A 540 18.14 11.62 -45.13
C ALA A 540 19.24 11.65 -46.22
N PHE A 541 18.92 11.18 -47.42
CA PHE A 541 19.82 11.08 -48.56
C PHE A 541 19.43 11.99 -49.72
N ALA A 542 18.42 12.87 -49.56
CA ALA A 542 17.87 13.70 -50.63
C ALA A 542 18.91 14.59 -51.34
N GLY A 543 20.03 14.89 -50.68
CA GLY A 543 21.14 15.65 -51.23
C GLY A 543 22.14 14.85 -52.06
N LEU A 544 21.96 13.53 -52.26
CA LEU A 544 22.91 12.64 -52.97
C LEU A 544 22.38 12.19 -54.34
N SER A 545 23.25 12.24 -55.35
CA SER A 545 22.98 11.65 -56.68
C SER A 545 23.24 10.14 -56.68
N THR A 546 22.78 9.43 -57.72
CA THR A 546 23.08 8.00 -57.90
C THR A 546 24.59 7.72 -57.91
N ARG A 547 25.39 8.62 -58.52
CA ARG A 547 26.86 8.51 -58.52
C ARG A 547 27.46 8.69 -57.13
N ASP A 548 26.88 9.60 -56.33
CA ASP A 548 27.28 9.81 -54.94
C ASP A 548 27.00 8.55 -54.11
N LEU A 549 25.83 7.91 -54.29
CA LEU A 549 25.47 6.66 -53.61
C LEU A 549 26.40 5.51 -53.99
N GLU A 550 26.75 5.37 -55.27
CA GLU A 550 27.73 4.36 -55.69
C GLU A 550 29.13 4.62 -55.11
N THR A 551 29.50 5.89 -54.93
CA THR A 551 30.76 6.27 -54.29
C THR A 551 30.73 5.94 -52.79
N PHE A 552 29.59 6.16 -52.14
CA PHE A 552 29.33 5.79 -50.75
C PHE A 552 29.42 4.27 -50.53
N LYS A 553 29.00 3.45 -51.51
CA LYS A 553 29.09 1.98 -51.47
C LYS A 553 30.50 1.42 -51.69
N LYS A 554 31.43 2.19 -52.27
CA LYS A 554 32.80 1.70 -52.53
C LYS A 554 33.59 1.43 -51.25
N ASP A 555 33.42 2.26 -50.22
CA ASP A 555 34.07 2.07 -48.93
C ASP A 555 33.17 1.27 -47.99
N VAL A 556 33.20 -0.05 -48.18
CA VAL A 556 32.35 -0.98 -47.41
C VAL A 556 32.60 -0.89 -45.90
N GLN A 557 33.84 -0.59 -45.47
CA GLN A 557 34.17 -0.50 -44.04
C GLN A 557 33.65 0.79 -43.41
N ALA A 558 33.78 1.92 -44.11
CA ALA A 558 33.12 3.15 -43.72
C ALA A 558 31.60 2.97 -43.67
N LEU A 559 31.03 2.36 -44.70
CA LEU A 559 29.59 2.12 -44.79
C LEU A 559 29.09 1.25 -43.64
N LYS A 560 29.77 0.14 -43.33
CA LYS A 560 29.45 -0.70 -42.17
C LYS A 560 29.50 0.08 -40.87
N THR A 561 30.55 0.87 -40.65
CA THR A 561 30.70 1.70 -39.45
C THR A 561 29.50 2.66 -39.29
N ILE A 562 29.14 3.37 -40.36
CA ILE A 562 28.03 4.33 -40.34
C ILE A 562 26.70 3.62 -40.09
N LEU A 563 26.43 2.51 -40.78
CA LEU A 563 25.17 1.79 -40.63
C LEU A 563 25.04 1.14 -39.24
N LEU A 564 26.11 0.54 -38.71
CA LEU A 564 26.11 -0.06 -37.36
C LEU A 564 25.98 0.98 -36.24
N TYR A 565 26.29 2.25 -36.49
CA TYR A 565 26.05 3.33 -35.54
C TYR A 565 24.55 3.61 -35.32
N HIS A 566 23.70 3.24 -36.27
CA HIS A 566 22.25 3.38 -36.17
C HIS A 566 21.59 2.25 -35.35
N PHE A 567 22.35 1.22 -34.98
CA PHE A 567 21.87 0.10 -34.18
C PHE A 567 22.42 0.17 -32.76
N THR A 568 21.61 -0.23 -31.79
CA THR A 568 22.04 -0.50 -30.41
C THR A 568 21.48 -1.86 -29.97
N TYR A 569 22.14 -2.50 -29.00
CA TYR A 569 21.61 -3.71 -28.35
C TYR A 569 20.62 -3.33 -27.25
N GLY A 570 19.52 -4.09 -27.17
CA GLY A 570 18.39 -3.80 -26.31
C GLY A 570 17.27 -3.08 -27.07
N ILE A 571 16.08 -3.13 -26.48
CA ILE A 571 14.88 -2.47 -27.00
C ILE A 571 14.66 -1.22 -26.14
N PHE A 572 14.68 -0.05 -26.77
CA PHE A 572 14.51 1.24 -26.10
C PHE A 572 13.33 2.00 -26.71
N ILE A 573 12.17 1.94 -26.06
CA ILE A 573 10.98 2.68 -26.50
C ILE A 573 10.96 4.07 -25.85
N GLY A 574 10.37 5.06 -26.53
CA GLY A 574 10.37 6.44 -26.09
C GLY A 574 9.67 6.66 -24.74
N ASP A 575 8.51 6.04 -24.53
CA ASP A 575 7.78 6.12 -23.27
C ASP A 575 8.52 5.43 -22.09
N GLY A 576 9.55 4.62 -22.37
CA GLY A 576 10.41 4.00 -21.34
C GLY A 576 11.56 4.90 -20.86
N LEU A 577 11.85 5.98 -21.59
CA LEU A 577 12.91 6.93 -21.24
C LEU A 577 12.42 7.98 -20.26
N GLU A 578 13.31 8.40 -19.35
CA GLU A 578 12.98 9.45 -18.40
C GLU A 578 12.80 10.80 -19.14
N PRO A 579 11.66 11.49 -18.96
CA PRO A 579 11.39 12.72 -19.69
C PRO A 579 12.44 13.80 -19.44
N ARG A 580 12.92 14.44 -20.52
CA ARG A 580 13.94 15.52 -20.51
C ARG A 580 15.33 15.11 -20.00
N VAL A 581 15.62 13.81 -19.93
CA VAL A 581 16.96 13.30 -19.60
C VAL A 581 17.63 12.75 -20.86
N THR A 582 18.90 13.08 -21.05
CA THR A 582 19.73 12.49 -22.12
C THR A 582 20.23 11.12 -21.69
N THR A 583 19.72 10.08 -22.33
CA THR A 583 20.20 8.70 -22.15
C THR A 583 21.27 8.39 -23.18
N LEU A 584 22.36 7.75 -22.75
CA LEU A 584 23.45 7.32 -23.62
C LEU A 584 23.29 5.84 -23.96
N PHE A 585 23.15 5.52 -25.23
CA PHE A 585 23.12 4.14 -25.72
C PHE A 585 24.38 3.81 -26.49
N ARG A 586 25.03 2.70 -26.14
CA ARG A 586 26.17 2.21 -26.90
C ARG A 586 25.69 1.57 -28.20
N SER A 587 26.07 2.15 -29.33
CA SER A 587 25.79 1.56 -30.63
C SER A 587 26.55 0.26 -30.86
N ILE A 588 26.12 -0.56 -31.82
CA ILE A 588 26.85 -1.76 -32.24
C ILE A 588 28.22 -1.38 -32.82
N GLN A 589 28.32 -0.20 -33.45
CA GLN A 589 29.59 0.36 -33.90
C GLN A 589 30.55 0.64 -32.73
N GLY A 590 30.03 1.04 -31.56
CA GLY A 590 30.79 1.19 -30.33
C GLY A 590 30.65 2.57 -29.68
N SER A 591 30.39 3.62 -30.47
CA SER A 591 30.20 5.00 -30.01
C SER A 591 28.80 5.21 -29.41
N ASN A 592 28.63 6.23 -28.58
CA ASN A 592 27.36 6.47 -27.88
C ASN A 592 26.39 7.35 -28.69
N LEU A 593 25.14 6.90 -28.80
CA LEU A 593 24.01 7.72 -29.22
C LEU A 593 23.43 8.47 -28.00
N LYS A 594 23.17 9.77 -28.17
CA LYS A 594 22.52 10.63 -27.17
C LYS A 594 21.03 10.72 -27.47
N VAL A 595 20.19 10.04 -26.70
CA VAL A 595 18.73 10.03 -26.93
C VAL A 595 18.01 10.78 -25.83
N THR A 596 17.10 11.67 -26.23
CA THR A 596 16.22 12.42 -25.32
C THR A 596 14.78 12.24 -25.76
N ALA A 597 13.87 11.97 -24.83
CA ALA A 597 12.44 11.93 -25.08
C ALA A 597 11.72 12.92 -24.16
N ALA A 598 10.77 13.67 -24.72
CA ALA A 598 9.89 14.57 -23.97
C ALA A 598 8.62 14.86 -24.78
N ASN A 599 7.45 14.93 -24.12
CA ASN A 599 6.18 15.34 -24.74
C ASN A 599 5.84 14.59 -26.05
N LYS A 600 6.06 13.26 -26.10
CA LYS A 600 5.91 12.41 -27.31
C LYS A 600 6.85 12.74 -28.47
N THR A 601 7.84 13.60 -28.26
CA THR A 601 8.93 13.86 -29.20
C THR A 601 10.18 13.14 -28.73
N MET A 602 10.89 12.51 -29.67
CA MET A 602 12.15 11.85 -29.43
C MET A 602 13.22 12.49 -30.31
N GLN A 603 14.43 12.62 -29.76
CA GLN A 603 15.60 13.07 -30.50
C GLN A 603 16.76 12.13 -30.27
N VAL A 604 17.59 11.94 -31.29
CA VAL A 604 18.85 11.21 -31.24
C VAL A 604 19.97 12.09 -31.79
N ASN A 605 21.02 12.33 -31.02
CA ASN A 605 22.09 13.28 -31.34
C ASN A 605 21.56 14.65 -31.78
N SER A 606 20.53 15.16 -31.08
CA SER A 606 19.82 16.41 -31.40
C SER A 606 19.04 16.41 -32.74
N VAL A 607 18.93 15.26 -33.41
CA VAL A 607 18.08 15.06 -34.59
C VAL A 607 16.71 14.56 -34.15
N LEU A 608 15.65 15.16 -34.69
CA LEU A 608 14.27 14.72 -34.44
C LEU A 608 14.00 13.34 -35.03
N VAL A 609 13.28 12.51 -34.27
CA VAL A 609 12.69 11.24 -34.67
C VAL A 609 11.19 11.49 -34.92
N PRO A 610 10.72 11.63 -36.18
CA PRO A 610 9.33 11.98 -36.47
C PRO A 610 8.35 10.86 -36.12
N GLU A 611 8.77 9.61 -36.28
CA GLU A 611 7.97 8.42 -35.95
C GLU A 611 8.82 7.48 -35.11
N ALA A 612 8.49 7.37 -33.82
CA ALA A 612 9.16 6.47 -32.88
C ALA A 612 8.34 5.19 -32.63
N ASP A 613 8.97 4.23 -31.95
CA ASP A 613 8.32 3.08 -31.30
C ASP A 613 7.58 2.13 -32.27
N LYS A 614 8.13 1.95 -33.49
CA LYS A 614 7.66 0.91 -34.41
C LYS A 614 8.18 -0.44 -33.94
N MET A 615 7.36 -1.15 -33.16
CA MET A 615 7.73 -2.45 -32.61
C MET A 615 7.92 -3.50 -33.71
N ALA A 616 9.04 -4.23 -33.62
CA ALA A 616 9.41 -5.34 -34.48
C ALA A 616 9.62 -6.61 -33.67
N THR A 617 9.44 -7.79 -34.28
CA THR A 617 9.65 -9.09 -33.61
C THR A 617 11.09 -9.26 -33.09
N ASN A 618 12.05 -8.61 -33.74
CA ASN A 618 13.47 -8.57 -33.37
C ASN A 618 13.94 -7.20 -32.85
N GLY A 619 13.03 -6.31 -32.44
CA GLY A 619 13.41 -5.09 -31.73
C GLY A 619 12.44 -3.93 -31.84
N VAL A 620 12.95 -2.69 -31.92
CA VAL A 620 12.18 -1.47 -32.17
C VAL A 620 12.85 -0.62 -33.24
N VAL A 621 12.04 0.04 -34.07
CA VAL A 621 12.49 0.95 -35.12
C VAL A 621 11.99 2.37 -34.84
N HIS A 622 12.90 3.33 -34.93
CA HIS A 622 12.66 4.76 -34.87
C HIS A 622 13.03 5.35 -36.23
N PHE A 623 12.10 6.03 -36.89
CA PHE A 623 12.37 6.64 -38.18
C PHE A 623 13.06 7.99 -37.99
N VAL A 624 14.16 8.22 -38.70
CA VAL A 624 14.91 9.48 -38.67
C VAL A 624 15.05 10.05 -40.07
N ASN A 625 15.05 11.37 -40.18
CA ASN A 625 15.19 12.05 -41.47
C ASN A 625 16.64 12.51 -41.75
N HIS A 626 17.61 12.08 -40.94
CA HIS A 626 19.01 12.41 -41.11
C HIS A 626 19.86 11.16 -40.91
N LEU A 627 21.00 11.11 -41.60
CA LEU A 627 22.01 10.08 -41.38
C LEU A 627 22.78 10.40 -40.09
N LEU A 628 22.83 9.45 -39.17
CA LEU A 628 23.58 9.57 -37.93
C LEU A 628 25.05 9.21 -38.16
N TYR A 629 25.94 9.99 -37.57
CA TYR A 629 27.39 9.76 -37.62
C TYR A 629 28.04 9.96 -36.24
N PRO A 630 29.03 9.13 -35.87
CA PRO A 630 29.75 9.26 -34.61
C PRO A 630 30.57 10.56 -34.51
N GLU A 631 30.45 11.30 -33.40
CA GLU A 631 31.18 12.57 -33.19
C GLU A 631 32.70 12.39 -32.99
N ASP A 632 33.09 11.20 -32.57
CA ASP A 632 34.44 10.81 -32.20
C ASP A 632 35.24 10.16 -33.33
N ILE A 633 34.59 9.76 -34.42
CA ILE A 633 35.24 9.09 -35.56
C ILE A 633 35.54 10.09 -36.66
N PRO A 634 36.80 10.21 -37.10
CA PRO A 634 37.14 11.01 -38.27
C PRO A 634 36.92 10.21 -39.56
N THR A 635 36.87 10.90 -40.71
CA THR A 635 37.00 10.26 -42.02
C THR A 635 38.40 10.51 -42.59
N GLY A 636 38.99 9.48 -43.21
CA GLY A 636 40.27 9.59 -43.93
C GLY A 636 40.12 9.74 -45.44
N ASN A 637 38.89 9.72 -45.95
CA ASN A 637 38.57 9.83 -47.37
C ASN A 637 37.89 11.17 -47.67
N GLN A 638 38.52 11.97 -48.55
CA GLN A 638 38.07 13.31 -48.92
C GLN A 638 36.76 13.31 -49.72
N GLU A 639 36.55 12.30 -50.57
CA GLU A 639 35.29 12.13 -51.31
C GLU A 639 34.16 11.84 -50.32
N LEU A 640 34.37 10.89 -49.40
CA LEU A 640 33.42 10.56 -48.34
C LEU A 640 33.10 11.76 -47.44
N LEU A 641 34.12 12.55 -47.05
CA LEU A 641 33.92 13.77 -46.27
C LEU A 641 33.00 14.76 -46.98
N THR A 642 33.19 14.93 -48.29
CA THR A 642 32.39 15.84 -49.12
C THR A 642 30.94 15.38 -49.20
N LEU A 643 30.71 14.07 -49.32
CA LEU A 643 29.37 13.49 -49.30
C LEU A 643 28.69 13.66 -47.93
N LEU A 644 29.38 13.31 -46.85
CA LEU A 644 28.82 13.39 -45.50
C LEU A 644 28.47 14.84 -45.11
N LYS A 645 29.31 15.82 -45.47
CA LYS A 645 29.02 17.26 -45.24
C LYS A 645 27.76 17.76 -45.95
N ARG A 646 27.32 17.11 -47.05
CA ARG A 646 26.08 17.48 -47.77
C ARG A 646 24.82 16.99 -47.07
N ILE A 647 24.90 15.91 -46.29
CA ILE A 647 23.74 15.27 -45.66
C ILE A 647 23.73 15.37 -44.13
N ILE A 648 24.87 15.69 -43.51
CA ILE A 648 25.03 15.86 -42.06
C ILE A 648 25.30 17.34 -41.78
N SER A 649 24.25 18.07 -41.40
CA SER A 649 24.31 19.50 -41.09
C SER A 649 24.43 19.81 -39.60
N TYR A 650 24.09 18.85 -38.73
CA TYR A 650 23.98 19.07 -37.28
C TYR A 650 25.32 18.99 -36.53
N MET A 651 26.42 18.61 -37.20
CA MET A 651 27.75 18.49 -36.60
C MET A 651 28.88 18.71 -37.62
N GLN A 652 30.09 18.99 -37.11
CA GLN A 652 31.30 19.05 -37.93
C GLN A 652 32.03 17.70 -37.91
N ILE A 653 32.29 17.15 -39.10
CA ILE A 653 33.00 15.87 -39.27
C ILE A 653 34.51 16.13 -39.31
N LYS A 654 35.25 15.41 -38.45
CA LYS A 654 36.71 15.49 -38.38
C LYS A 654 37.32 14.77 -39.58
N TYR A 655 38.39 15.33 -40.14
CA TYR A 655 39.16 14.71 -41.20
C TYR A 655 40.59 14.43 -40.72
N ILE A 656 41.02 13.17 -40.80
CA ILE A 656 42.39 12.76 -40.48
C ILE A 656 42.92 11.96 -41.66
N THR A 657 43.94 12.52 -42.33
CA THR A 657 44.53 11.89 -43.51
C THR A 657 45.09 10.50 -43.16
N GLY A 658 44.74 9.50 -43.96
CA GLY A 658 45.19 8.11 -43.77
C GLY A 658 44.40 7.30 -42.73
N PHE A 659 43.39 7.89 -42.08
CA PHE A 659 42.49 7.15 -41.20
C PHE A 659 41.76 6.04 -41.98
N ARG A 660 41.70 4.84 -41.38
CA ARG A 660 40.98 3.69 -41.91
C ARG A 660 39.98 3.20 -40.86
N TYR A 661 38.79 2.87 -41.32
CA TYR A 661 37.78 2.24 -40.47
C TYR A 661 38.23 0.84 -40.10
N GLU A 662 38.07 0.49 -38.83
CA GLU A 662 38.34 -0.86 -38.33
C GLU A 662 37.24 -1.81 -38.81
N ASP A 663 37.60 -3.05 -39.12
CA ASP A 663 36.61 -4.08 -39.44
C ASP A 663 35.87 -4.46 -38.15
N ILE A 664 34.54 -4.39 -38.19
CA ILE A 664 33.70 -4.71 -37.04
C ILE A 664 33.25 -6.17 -37.22
N PRO A 665 33.83 -7.14 -36.47
CA PRO A 665 33.61 -8.56 -36.71
C PRO A 665 32.17 -8.95 -36.37
N LEU A 666 31.38 -9.23 -37.40
CA LEU A 666 29.99 -9.71 -37.29
C LEU A 666 29.89 -11.19 -36.82
N THR A 667 31.02 -11.85 -36.52
CA THR A 667 31.07 -13.27 -36.13
C THR A 667 30.63 -13.53 -34.69
N SER A 668 30.55 -12.50 -33.84
CA SER A 668 29.99 -12.55 -32.48
C SER A 668 28.46 -12.68 -32.43
N PHE A 669 27.79 -12.59 -33.59
CA PHE A 669 26.35 -12.31 -33.69
C PHE A 669 25.50 -13.58 -33.78
N ILE A 670 26.12 -14.77 -33.81
CA ILE A 670 25.44 -16.06 -33.71
C ILE A 670 25.43 -16.48 -32.23
N LYS A 671 24.46 -16.01 -31.44
CA LYS A 671 24.10 -16.78 -30.25
C LYS A 671 23.51 -18.10 -30.74
N ARG A 672 24.22 -19.21 -30.54
CA ARG A 672 23.60 -20.53 -30.54
C ARG A 672 22.43 -20.47 -29.55
N VAL A 673 21.19 -20.42 -30.06
CA VAL A 673 20.01 -20.59 -29.23
C VAL A 673 19.98 -22.06 -28.83
N THR A 674 20.61 -22.39 -27.71
CA THR A 674 20.28 -23.61 -26.99
C THR A 674 18.88 -23.40 -26.42
N HIS A 675 17.86 -23.93 -27.09
CA HIS A 675 16.57 -24.15 -26.45
C HIS A 675 16.80 -25.11 -25.29
N VAL A 676 16.88 -24.57 -24.07
CA VAL A 676 16.70 -25.37 -22.86
C VAL A 676 15.21 -25.60 -22.74
N ILE A 677 14.74 -26.77 -23.21
CA ILE A 677 13.42 -27.26 -22.82
C ILE A 677 13.59 -27.71 -21.37
N GLU A 678 13.21 -26.87 -20.41
CA GLU A 678 12.95 -27.34 -19.05
C GLU A 678 11.67 -28.19 -19.12
N THR A 679 11.83 -29.49 -19.27
CA THR A 679 10.73 -30.41 -18.98
C THR A 679 10.42 -30.33 -17.48
N PRO A 680 9.14 -30.40 -17.07
CA PRO A 680 8.78 -30.43 -15.66
C PRO A 680 9.53 -31.57 -14.96
N PRO A 681 10.03 -31.35 -13.72
CA PRO A 681 10.84 -32.33 -13.03
C PRO A 681 10.05 -33.64 -12.87
N THR A 682 10.57 -34.73 -13.43
CA THR A 682 10.00 -36.05 -13.19
C THR A 682 10.37 -36.47 -11.76
N ILE A 683 9.39 -36.43 -10.86
CA ILE A 683 9.53 -36.93 -9.49
C ILE A 683 9.58 -38.46 -9.59
N LYS A 684 10.78 -39.05 -9.53
CA LYS A 684 10.92 -40.48 -9.26
C LYS A 684 10.84 -40.67 -7.74
N LYS A 685 9.67 -41.11 -7.23
CA LYS A 685 9.59 -41.72 -5.89
C LYS A 685 10.47 -42.98 -5.92
N VAL A 686 11.59 -42.94 -5.21
CA VAL A 686 12.40 -44.15 -4.96
C VAL A 686 11.94 -44.72 -3.63
N THR A 687 11.09 -45.74 -3.68
CA THR A 687 10.76 -46.54 -2.50
C THR A 687 11.94 -47.46 -2.21
N ARG A 688 12.79 -47.10 -1.25
CA ARG A 688 13.88 -47.97 -0.80
C ARG A 688 13.36 -48.83 0.34
N VAL A 689 13.03 -50.09 0.04
CA VAL A 689 12.73 -51.10 1.07
C VAL A 689 14.06 -51.48 1.70
N ILE A 690 14.22 -51.24 3.01
CA ILE A 690 15.35 -51.73 3.79
C ILE A 690 14.79 -52.85 4.68
N GLU A 691 15.20 -54.09 4.42
CA GLU A 691 14.95 -55.20 5.34
C GLU A 691 15.77 -54.96 6.62
N GLY A 692 15.08 -54.75 7.74
CA GLY A 692 15.71 -54.70 9.06
C GLY A 692 16.10 -56.10 9.50
N GLN A 693 17.31 -56.27 10.04
CA GLN A 693 17.77 -57.54 10.59
C GLN A 693 16.87 -58.02 11.75
N PRO A 694 16.61 -59.34 11.87
CA PRO A 694 15.71 -59.89 12.87
C PRO A 694 16.29 -59.76 14.28
N THR A 695 15.47 -59.33 15.24
CA THR A 695 15.83 -59.33 16.67
C THR A 695 15.39 -60.64 17.32
N ILE A 696 16.35 -61.45 17.76
CA ILE A 696 16.11 -62.71 18.45
C ILE A 696 15.90 -62.43 19.95
N LYS A 697 14.68 -62.65 20.47
CA LYS A 697 14.44 -62.70 21.92
C LYS A 697 14.70 -64.12 22.44
N LYS A 698 15.64 -64.24 23.37
CA LYS A 698 16.05 -65.48 24.03
C LYS A 698 15.02 -65.83 25.12
N VAL A 699 14.23 -66.89 24.94
CA VAL A 699 13.38 -67.47 26.00
C VAL A 699 13.96 -68.85 26.37
N THR A 700 14.10 -69.09 27.66
CA THR A 700 14.68 -70.32 28.19
C THR A 700 13.56 -71.24 28.65
N ARG A 701 13.55 -72.47 28.13
CA ARG A 701 12.99 -73.73 28.68
C ARG A 701 11.75 -74.36 28.01
N VAL A 702 12.04 -75.34 27.13
CA VAL A 702 11.49 -76.73 27.01
C VAL A 702 9.95 -76.87 26.92
N ILE A 703 9.36 -76.92 25.72
CA ILE A 703 8.96 -78.07 24.86
C ILE A 703 8.22 -77.53 23.61
N GLU A 704 8.56 -78.08 22.44
CA GLU A 704 7.99 -78.03 21.08
C GLU A 704 6.97 -76.93 20.67
N GLY A 705 7.46 -76.03 19.79
CA GLY A 705 6.67 -75.18 18.88
C GLY A 705 7.59 -74.23 18.09
N GLU A 706 7.58 -74.30 16.75
CA GLU A 706 8.42 -73.46 15.87
C GLU A 706 8.12 -71.95 16.05
N PRO A 707 9.13 -71.08 16.20
CA PRO A 707 8.93 -69.64 16.35
C PRO A 707 8.63 -68.95 15.01
N SER A 708 7.51 -68.21 14.94
CA SER A 708 7.15 -67.39 13.78
C SER A 708 7.99 -66.11 13.72
N ILE A 709 8.58 -65.85 12.55
CA ILE A 709 9.34 -64.63 12.23
C ILE A 709 8.35 -63.61 11.65
N ASN A 710 8.02 -62.55 12.40
CA ASN A 710 7.25 -61.42 11.86
C ASN A 710 8.21 -60.36 11.31
N THR A 711 8.27 -60.24 9.99
CA THR A 711 8.99 -59.16 9.29
C THR A 711 8.16 -57.87 9.38
N VAL A 712 8.63 -56.87 10.13
CA VAL A 712 8.02 -55.53 10.16
C VAL A 712 8.66 -54.66 9.10
N THR A 713 7.93 -54.37 8.02
CA THR A 713 8.37 -53.45 6.97
C THR A 713 8.12 -52.01 7.41
N ARG A 714 9.17 -51.28 7.79
CA ARG A 714 9.07 -49.83 8.06
C ARG A 714 9.38 -49.06 6.78
N VAL A 715 8.36 -48.43 6.18
CA VAL A 715 8.54 -47.51 5.05
C VAL A 715 8.94 -46.15 5.61
N ILE A 716 10.14 -45.69 5.29
CA ILE A 716 10.56 -44.30 5.55
C ILE A 716 10.54 -43.59 4.19
N GLU A 717 9.62 -42.65 4.01
CA GLU A 717 9.63 -41.75 2.84
C GLU A 717 10.79 -40.77 2.99
N GLY A 718 11.86 -40.97 2.21
CA GLY A 718 12.93 -39.98 2.08
C GLY A 718 12.49 -38.78 1.26
N GLN A 719 12.96 -37.58 1.60
CA GLN A 719 12.69 -36.35 0.84
C GLN A 719 13.06 -36.53 -0.65
N PRO A 720 12.21 -36.07 -1.59
CA PRO A 720 12.44 -36.26 -3.01
C PRO A 720 13.68 -35.50 -3.47
N THR A 721 14.69 -36.20 -4.00
CA THR A 721 15.83 -35.57 -4.66
C THR A 721 15.44 -35.16 -6.08
N ILE A 722 15.40 -33.86 -6.35
CA ILE A 722 15.19 -33.30 -7.68
C ILE A 722 16.50 -33.42 -8.48
N LYS A 723 16.54 -34.28 -9.50
CA LYS A 723 17.64 -34.27 -10.48
C LYS A 723 17.22 -33.47 -11.71
N LYS A 724 17.79 -32.27 -11.89
CA LYS A 724 17.78 -31.58 -13.19
C LYS A 724 18.66 -32.39 -14.16
N VAL A 725 18.06 -32.94 -15.20
CA VAL A 725 18.79 -33.57 -16.31
C VAL A 725 18.77 -32.59 -17.48
N THR A 726 19.91 -31.93 -17.72
CA THR A 726 20.10 -31.08 -18.89
C THR A 726 20.49 -31.97 -20.07
N ARG A 727 19.58 -32.22 -21.02
CA ARG A 727 19.89 -32.96 -22.24
C ARG A 727 20.20 -31.95 -23.36
N VAL A 728 21.48 -31.85 -23.73
CA VAL A 728 21.92 -31.08 -24.90
C VAL A 728 21.84 -32.00 -26.11
N ILE A 729 21.02 -31.67 -27.10
CA ILE A 729 20.97 -32.39 -28.38
C ILE A 729 21.67 -31.52 -29.41
N GLU A 730 22.83 -31.98 -29.89
CA GLU A 730 23.54 -31.38 -31.02
C GLU A 730 22.90 -31.89 -32.32
N GLY A 731 22.28 -31.01 -33.10
CA GLY A 731 21.74 -31.33 -34.41
C GLY A 731 22.81 -31.19 -35.49
N ASP A 732 23.35 -32.31 -35.96
CA ASP A 732 24.34 -32.35 -37.03
C ASP A 732 23.65 -32.36 -38.42
N ARG A 733 24.07 -31.49 -39.34
CA ARG A 733 23.61 -31.49 -40.75
C ARG A 733 24.80 -31.58 -41.70
N ARG A 734 25.05 -32.82 -42.13
CA ARG A 734 25.52 -33.30 -43.45
C ARG A 734 26.62 -32.46 -44.13
N ARG A 735 27.88 -32.93 -43.99
CA ARG A 735 28.91 -32.77 -45.02
C ARG A 735 28.59 -33.68 -46.20
N GLY A 736 28.55 -33.10 -47.40
CA GLY A 736 28.55 -33.84 -48.66
C GLY A 736 29.86 -34.62 -48.84
N ARG A 737 29.75 -35.79 -49.49
CA ARG A 737 30.87 -36.51 -50.11
C ARG A 737 30.56 -36.66 -51.59
N ASN A 738 31.53 -36.19 -52.39
CA ASN A 738 31.76 -36.30 -53.83
C ASN A 738 30.70 -35.72 -54.76
#